data_AF-A0A816G0V2-F1
#
_entry.id   AF-A0A816G0V2-F1
#
_cell.length_a   1.000
_cell.length_b   1.000
_cell.length_c   1.000
_cell.angle_alpha   90.00
_cell.angle_beta   90.00
_cell.angle_gamma   90.00
#
_symmetry.space_group_name_H-M   'P 1'
#
loop_
_entity.id
_entity.type
_entity.pdbx_description
1 polymer ?
#
loop_
_entity_poly.entity_id
_entity_poly.type
_entity_poly.pdbx_seq_one_letter_code
_entity_poly.pdbx_strand_id
1 'polypeptide(L)'
;MRYLQFRRTIYSLTGKWPKTAATERTKEIEKHWIPKLFEEHEKYQLEQDNDQKQKMYILPMFPYPSGRLHMGHVRVYTLSDTLARYYRMRGHRVVHCIGWDAFGLPAENAAFERSEEPDQWTKKNIAYMKQQIEQLGCSFDWKRELSTCDPNYYRWTQHIFLMLYHAGLVYQKKAAVNWDPVDQTVLADEQIDEAGRSWRSGAIVEKKYLKQWFIRTRAFTQKYYSTKTPYKPPSSTVVLPPPPTGFELICVQIVARHGSRALEGRKYDKLTTELWKQAKEKKALTKYGEQFGDDLQHFIAVNDKLGRGELAGLGKIEHQNLAHRLTNRISSLFMEAFLSNSSRRIQVVDSGKSRTAASLKAFVQGLPLLITSLIDYEPANPTLLSFYENNKYQEYIKKEKYIKKKLRSILMQPYSKRMARSILERLYDESFIDRLTNESCLIFDFESGKSIRNEVDAVRMLHGLYLIGSNLREEGVESLLEKYFSVNESAWFAYLQDAKEYYEKGPGYINQTIINEMAQILLDDFFHHSEQCSQVDAKYFLRARFGHAETIIPFVTLLKIPILSDKSTSLNETYTHENNGWRGELISPMAANIQWEIYRRSSNGTSDNIPQHQILMRMLFNEYPVPFKYECKPYNMDNHYFYTIDELKQCYRIDEL
;
A
#
# COMPACT_ATOMS: atom_id res chain seq x y z
N MET A 1 -50.60 -8.01 -20.02
CA MET A 1 -49.60 -8.54 -20.99
C MET A 1 -50.22 -8.61 -22.38
N ARG A 2 -50.01 -7.60 -23.23
CA ARG A 2 -50.27 -7.69 -24.68
C ARG A 2 -48.91 -7.89 -25.35
N TYR A 3 -48.59 -9.14 -25.69
CA TYR A 3 -47.45 -9.44 -26.56
C TYR A 3 -47.81 -8.96 -27.97
N LEU A 4 -47.40 -7.74 -28.33
CA LEU A 4 -47.31 -7.34 -29.73
C LEU A 4 -46.19 -8.17 -30.36
N GLN A 5 -46.56 -9.23 -31.08
CA GLN A 5 -45.65 -9.93 -31.99
C GLN A 5 -45.25 -8.97 -33.10
N PHE A 6 -44.19 -8.20 -32.89
CA PHE A 6 -43.48 -7.53 -33.98
C PHE A 6 -42.78 -8.62 -34.82
N ARG A 7 -43.48 -9.13 -35.84
CA ARG A 7 -42.81 -9.83 -36.94
C ARG A 7 -41.91 -8.82 -37.63
N ARG A 8 -40.59 -8.99 -37.51
CA ARG A 8 -39.60 -8.27 -38.34
C ARG A 8 -39.76 -8.76 -39.78
N THR A 9 -40.54 -8.05 -40.58
CA THR A 9 -40.56 -8.23 -42.03
C THR A 9 -39.37 -7.49 -42.63
N ILE A 10 -38.49 -8.22 -43.32
CA ILE A 10 -37.45 -7.61 -44.15
C ILE A 10 -38.17 -6.95 -45.33
N TYR A 11 -38.16 -5.62 -45.38
CA TYR A 11 -38.79 -4.87 -46.45
C TYR A 11 -38.03 -5.09 -47.76
N SER A 12 -38.73 -5.57 -48.79
CA SER A 12 -38.28 -5.53 -50.19
C SER A 12 -39.27 -4.69 -50.96
N LEU A 13 -38.78 -3.63 -51.61
CA LEU A 13 -39.59 -2.75 -52.44
C LEU A 13 -40.27 -3.48 -53.62
N THR A 14 -39.76 -4.67 -54.00
CA THR A 14 -40.18 -5.41 -55.20
C THR A 14 -40.65 -6.85 -54.92
N GLY A 15 -40.55 -7.35 -53.69
CA GLY A 15 -40.99 -8.70 -53.31
C GLY A 15 -40.21 -9.88 -53.90
N LYS A 16 -39.17 -9.64 -54.71
CA LYS A 16 -38.33 -10.70 -55.32
C LYS A 16 -36.96 -10.78 -54.64
N TRP A 17 -36.53 -11.99 -54.27
CA TRP A 17 -35.22 -12.26 -53.66
C TRP A 17 -34.39 -13.18 -54.57
N PRO A 18 -33.50 -12.66 -55.42
CA PRO A 18 -32.56 -13.48 -56.18
C PRO A 18 -31.65 -14.32 -55.25
N LYS A 19 -31.39 -15.58 -55.65
CA LYS A 19 -30.64 -16.60 -54.89
C LYS A 19 -29.14 -16.31 -54.75
N THR A 20 -28.59 -15.44 -55.58
CA THR A 20 -27.24 -14.89 -55.44
C THR A 20 -27.38 -13.40 -55.23
N ALA A 21 -26.92 -12.90 -54.08
CA ALA A 21 -26.74 -11.46 -53.90
C ALA A 21 -25.61 -11.05 -54.85
N ALA A 22 -25.97 -10.67 -56.08
CA ALA A 22 -25.03 -10.03 -56.99
C ALA A 22 -24.41 -8.86 -56.23
N THR A 23 -23.10 -8.67 -56.35
CA THR A 23 -22.35 -7.58 -55.69
C THR A 23 -23.06 -6.23 -55.80
N GLU A 24 -23.78 -6.01 -56.90
CA GLU A 24 -24.59 -4.81 -57.12
C GLU A 24 -25.72 -4.63 -56.10
N ARG A 25 -26.42 -5.70 -55.72
CA ARG A 25 -27.48 -5.63 -54.69
C ARG A 25 -26.91 -5.33 -53.31
N THR A 26 -25.74 -5.86 -52.98
CA THR A 26 -25.05 -5.52 -51.72
C THR A 26 -24.71 -4.03 -51.68
N LYS A 27 -24.17 -3.49 -52.79
CA LYS A 27 -23.91 -2.05 -52.93
C LYS A 27 -25.19 -1.21 -52.81
N GLU A 28 -26.31 -1.65 -53.39
CA GLU A 28 -27.61 -0.97 -53.25
C GLU A 28 -28.07 -0.91 -51.79
N ILE A 29 -27.94 -2.02 -51.05
CA ILE A 29 -28.28 -2.11 -49.63
C ILE A 29 -27.38 -1.17 -48.81
N GLU A 30 -26.06 -1.25 -49.01
CA GLU A 30 -25.09 -0.38 -48.33
C GLU A 30 -25.38 1.10 -48.61
N LYS A 31 -25.59 1.47 -49.87
CA LYS A 31 -25.93 2.83 -50.30
C LYS A 31 -27.22 3.34 -49.66
N HIS A 32 -28.19 2.47 -49.39
CA HIS A 32 -29.43 2.82 -48.73
C HIS A 32 -29.28 3.00 -47.20
N TRP A 33 -28.52 2.13 -46.53
CA TRP A 33 -28.46 2.08 -45.07
C TRP A 33 -27.37 2.96 -44.46
N ILE A 34 -26.21 3.12 -45.10
CA ILE A 34 -25.09 3.89 -44.54
C ILE A 34 -25.51 5.32 -44.14
N PRO A 35 -26.19 6.11 -45.00
CA PRO A 35 -26.62 7.47 -44.60
C PRO A 35 -27.53 7.47 -43.39
N LYS A 36 -28.48 6.52 -43.32
CA LYS A 36 -29.43 6.41 -42.20
C LYS A 36 -28.75 6.07 -40.88
N LEU A 37 -27.73 5.22 -40.91
CA LEU A 37 -26.94 4.87 -39.73
C LEU A 37 -26.17 6.09 -39.20
N PHE A 38 -25.66 6.95 -40.09
CA PHE A 38 -25.00 8.19 -39.69
C PHE A 38 -26.00 9.22 -39.15
N GLU A 39 -27.16 9.38 -39.79
CA GLU A 39 -28.24 10.25 -39.27
C GLU A 39 -28.73 9.83 -37.88
N GLU A 40 -28.89 8.52 -37.65
CA GLU A 40 -29.25 7.98 -36.34
C GLU A 40 -28.15 8.26 -35.30
N HIS A 41 -26.88 8.11 -35.70
CA HIS A 41 -25.76 8.41 -34.82
C HIS A 41 -25.67 9.90 -34.48
N GLU A 42 -25.88 10.79 -35.44
CA GLU A 42 -25.91 12.24 -35.20
C GLU A 42 -27.05 12.65 -34.28
N LYS A 43 -28.25 12.08 -34.44
CA LYS A 43 -29.37 12.30 -33.51
C LYS A 43 -29.00 11.86 -32.09
N TYR A 44 -28.43 10.67 -31.96
CA TYR A 44 -27.95 10.17 -30.67
C TYR A 44 -26.91 11.10 -30.02
N GLN A 45 -25.97 11.65 -30.80
CA GLN A 45 -24.96 12.61 -30.32
C GLN A 45 -25.60 13.90 -29.78
N LEU A 46 -26.65 14.40 -30.44
CA LEU A 46 -27.38 15.62 -30.03
C LEU A 46 -28.21 15.40 -28.75
N GLU A 47 -28.70 14.19 -28.51
CA GLU A 47 -29.49 13.83 -27.32
C GLU A 47 -28.66 13.65 -26.03
N GLN A 48 -27.33 13.84 -26.09
CA GLN A 48 -26.41 13.56 -24.98
C GLN A 48 -26.27 14.64 -23.90
N ASP A 49 -27.02 15.75 -23.98
CA ASP A 49 -26.95 16.85 -22.98
C ASP A 49 -27.64 16.55 -21.64
N ASN A 50 -28.14 15.32 -21.44
CA ASN A 50 -28.74 14.90 -20.16
C ASN A 50 -27.76 14.09 -19.29
N ASP A 51 -27.35 14.66 -18.15
CA ASP A 51 -26.28 14.12 -17.29
C ASP A 51 -26.71 12.93 -16.39
N GLN A 52 -27.96 12.49 -16.49
CA GLN A 52 -28.52 11.39 -15.67
C GLN A 52 -28.25 9.97 -16.22
N LYS A 53 -27.75 9.83 -17.45
CA LYS A 53 -27.48 8.51 -18.07
C LYS A 53 -26.13 7.93 -17.63
N GLN A 54 -26.06 6.61 -17.45
CA GLN A 54 -24.80 5.91 -17.18
C GLN A 54 -23.82 6.08 -18.35
N LYS A 55 -22.58 6.48 -18.05
CA LYS A 55 -21.54 6.80 -19.04
C LYS A 55 -20.72 5.57 -19.41
N MET A 56 -20.37 5.42 -20.69
CA MET A 56 -19.54 4.34 -21.21
C MET A 56 -18.49 4.91 -22.17
N TYR A 57 -17.25 4.50 -22.04
CA TYR A 57 -16.15 4.86 -22.95
C TYR A 57 -15.69 3.60 -23.67
N ILE A 58 -15.78 3.60 -25.00
CA ILE A 58 -15.39 2.47 -25.85
C ILE A 58 -14.35 2.97 -26.83
N LEU A 59 -13.15 2.40 -26.72
CA LEU A 59 -12.00 2.77 -27.53
C LEU A 59 -11.38 1.49 -28.12
N PRO A 60 -11.43 1.30 -29.46
CA PRO A 60 -10.64 0.27 -30.10
C PRO A 60 -9.17 0.71 -30.22
N MET A 61 -8.28 -0.24 -30.49
CA MET A 61 -6.90 0.07 -30.85
C MET A 61 -6.85 0.98 -32.09
N PHE A 62 -6.06 2.05 -32.02
CA PHE A 62 -5.86 2.95 -33.15
C PHE A 62 -5.17 2.22 -34.32
N PRO A 63 -5.65 2.36 -35.56
CA PRO A 63 -4.94 1.85 -36.73
C PRO A 63 -3.64 2.62 -36.96
N TYR A 64 -2.63 1.89 -37.42
CA TYR A 64 -1.41 2.48 -37.97
C TYR A 64 -1.69 2.98 -39.40
N PRO A 65 -1.51 4.28 -39.70
CA PRO A 65 -1.77 4.85 -41.02
C PRO A 65 -0.61 4.61 -42.01
N SER A 66 -0.12 3.37 -42.10
CA SER A 66 0.98 2.97 -43.00
C SER A 66 0.50 2.42 -44.34
N GLY A 67 -0.83 2.28 -44.54
CA GLY A 67 -1.41 1.74 -45.77
C GLY A 67 -2.94 1.76 -45.77
N ARG A 68 -3.55 0.72 -46.34
CA ARG A 68 -5.02 0.56 -46.45
C ARG A 68 -5.56 -0.41 -45.41
N LEU A 69 -6.85 -0.32 -45.08
CA LEU A 69 -7.50 -1.31 -44.22
C LEU A 69 -7.50 -2.70 -44.88
N HIS A 70 -7.35 -3.72 -44.04
CA HIS A 70 -7.50 -5.14 -44.39
C HIS A 70 -8.49 -5.81 -43.42
N MET A 71 -8.87 -7.07 -43.68
CA MET A 71 -9.91 -7.78 -42.90
C MET A 71 -9.65 -7.86 -41.39
N GLY A 72 -8.38 -7.77 -40.95
CA GLY A 72 -8.03 -7.71 -39.55
C GLY A 72 -8.55 -6.43 -38.87
N HIS A 73 -8.45 -5.30 -39.56
CA HIS A 73 -9.03 -4.04 -39.09
C HIS A 73 -10.55 -4.11 -38.99
N VAL A 74 -11.21 -4.68 -40.02
CA VAL A 74 -12.66 -4.84 -40.04
C VAL A 74 -13.13 -5.61 -38.79
N ARG A 75 -12.47 -6.72 -38.46
CA ARG A 75 -12.78 -7.50 -37.24
C ARG A 75 -12.73 -6.64 -35.97
N VAL A 76 -11.69 -5.84 -35.79
CA VAL A 76 -11.51 -5.02 -34.57
C VAL A 76 -12.58 -3.94 -34.47
N TYR A 77 -12.82 -3.20 -35.56
CA TYR A 77 -13.74 -2.06 -35.54
C TYR A 77 -15.21 -2.48 -35.53
N THR A 78 -15.58 -3.57 -36.18
CA THR A 78 -16.94 -4.12 -36.09
C THR A 78 -17.28 -4.56 -34.68
N LEU A 79 -16.34 -5.17 -33.93
CA LEU A 79 -16.57 -5.55 -32.53
C LEU A 79 -16.80 -4.33 -31.64
N SER A 80 -15.96 -3.30 -31.78
CA SER A 80 -16.09 -2.05 -31.04
C SER A 80 -17.42 -1.35 -31.35
N ASP A 81 -17.77 -1.25 -32.64
CA ASP A 81 -19.02 -0.64 -33.09
C ASP A 81 -20.25 -1.40 -32.59
N THR A 82 -20.19 -2.74 -32.58
CA THR A 82 -21.26 -3.60 -32.04
C THR A 82 -21.49 -3.31 -30.55
N LEU A 83 -20.42 -3.22 -29.75
CA LEU A 83 -20.53 -2.87 -28.33
C LEU A 83 -21.08 -1.46 -28.14
N ALA A 84 -20.60 -0.49 -28.92
CA ALA A 84 -21.11 0.88 -28.87
C ALA A 84 -22.61 0.93 -29.14
N ARG A 85 -23.07 0.34 -30.25
CA ARG A 85 -24.50 0.26 -30.57
C ARG A 85 -25.30 -0.45 -29.49
N TYR A 86 -24.80 -1.58 -28.96
CA TYR A 86 -25.45 -2.31 -27.87
C TYR A 86 -25.68 -1.42 -26.64
N TYR A 87 -24.65 -0.74 -26.15
CA TYR A 87 -24.78 0.12 -24.97
C TYR A 87 -25.63 1.37 -25.24
N ARG A 88 -25.57 1.94 -26.44
CA ARG A 88 -26.47 3.03 -26.85
C ARG A 88 -27.94 2.60 -26.79
N MET A 89 -28.27 1.43 -27.36
CA MET A 89 -29.62 0.85 -27.32
C MET A 89 -30.08 0.48 -25.90
N ARG A 90 -29.15 0.23 -24.98
CA ARG A 90 -29.42 0.00 -23.55
C ARG A 90 -29.60 1.30 -22.75
N GLY A 91 -29.53 2.47 -23.40
CA GLY A 91 -29.74 3.77 -22.77
C GLY A 91 -28.48 4.40 -22.15
N HIS A 92 -27.30 3.83 -22.37
CA HIS A 92 -26.05 4.43 -21.90
C HIS A 92 -25.66 5.65 -22.75
N ARG A 93 -24.90 6.56 -22.14
CA ARG A 93 -24.17 7.63 -22.81
C ARG A 93 -22.79 7.12 -23.24
N VAL A 94 -22.68 6.72 -24.49
CA VAL A 94 -21.47 6.09 -25.06
C VAL A 94 -20.64 7.15 -25.77
N VAL A 95 -19.37 7.23 -25.40
CA VAL A 95 -18.32 7.88 -26.20
C VAL A 95 -17.58 6.78 -26.94
N HIS A 96 -17.68 6.77 -28.26
CA HIS A 96 -17.05 5.78 -29.14
C HIS A 96 -16.08 6.50 -30.07
N CYS A 97 -14.89 6.79 -29.56
CA CYS A 97 -13.89 7.55 -30.30
C CYS A 97 -12.96 6.65 -31.12
N ILE A 98 -12.26 7.27 -32.04
CA ILE A 98 -11.17 6.68 -32.81
C ILE A 98 -10.05 7.72 -32.93
N GLY A 99 -8.86 7.25 -33.23
CA GLY A 99 -7.70 8.06 -33.55
C GLY A 99 -6.72 7.24 -34.37
N TRP A 100 -5.57 7.79 -34.68
CA TRP A 100 -4.57 7.20 -35.57
C TRP A 100 -3.25 7.06 -34.85
N ASP A 101 -2.71 5.84 -34.79
CA ASP A 101 -1.37 5.60 -34.25
C ASP A 101 -0.33 5.91 -35.32
N ALA A 102 -0.12 7.20 -35.53
CA ALA A 102 0.80 7.77 -36.49
C ALA A 102 2.25 7.82 -35.98
N PHE A 103 2.52 7.30 -34.78
CA PHE A 103 3.88 7.16 -34.29
C PHE A 103 4.45 5.82 -34.73
N GLY A 104 5.44 5.88 -35.62
CA GLY A 104 6.32 4.74 -35.77
C GLY A 104 6.92 4.59 -37.15
N LEU A 105 7.99 3.80 -37.12
CA LEU A 105 8.75 3.35 -38.27
C LEU A 105 7.88 2.81 -39.42
N PRO A 106 6.74 2.11 -39.23
CA PRO A 106 5.96 1.63 -40.38
C PRO A 106 5.45 2.74 -41.32
N ALA A 107 4.99 3.88 -40.77
CA ALA A 107 4.47 4.97 -41.59
C ALA A 107 5.61 5.77 -42.24
N GLU A 108 6.69 6.03 -41.49
CA GLU A 108 7.89 6.72 -41.98
C GLU A 108 8.61 5.90 -43.06
N ASN A 109 8.81 4.60 -42.85
CA ASN A 109 9.46 3.73 -43.83
C ASN A 109 8.61 3.56 -45.09
N ALA A 110 7.29 3.42 -44.96
CA ALA A 110 6.40 3.34 -46.12
C ALA A 110 6.43 4.63 -46.96
N ALA A 111 6.60 5.79 -46.31
CA ALA A 111 6.80 7.07 -47.00
C ALA A 111 8.16 7.09 -47.73
N PHE A 112 9.23 6.64 -47.05
CA PHE A 112 10.58 6.56 -47.62
C PHE A 112 10.66 5.63 -48.85
N GLU A 113 10.10 4.41 -48.76
CA GLU A 113 10.02 3.45 -49.88
C GLU A 113 9.32 4.04 -51.11
N ARG A 114 8.41 4.99 -50.89
CA ARG A 114 7.61 5.64 -51.92
C ARG A 114 8.15 7.01 -52.32
N SER A 115 9.27 7.44 -51.72
CA SER A 115 9.84 8.78 -51.91
C SER A 115 8.83 9.91 -51.67
N GLU A 116 7.97 9.75 -50.65
CA GLU A 116 7.01 10.76 -50.19
C GLU A 116 7.37 11.30 -48.81
N GLU A 117 6.97 12.54 -48.51
CA GLU A 117 7.13 13.13 -47.18
C GLU A 117 6.25 12.40 -46.14
N PRO A 118 6.81 11.95 -44.99
CA PRO A 118 6.07 11.16 -43.99
C PRO A 118 4.78 11.78 -43.47
N ASP A 119 4.76 13.10 -43.25
CA ASP A 119 3.57 13.83 -42.80
C ASP A 119 2.44 13.76 -43.84
N GLN A 120 2.78 13.99 -45.12
CA GLN A 120 1.81 13.96 -46.22
C GLN A 120 1.30 12.55 -46.47
N TRP A 121 2.21 11.57 -46.48
CA TRP A 121 1.87 10.15 -46.61
C TRP A 121 0.90 9.70 -45.51
N THR A 122 1.21 10.02 -44.26
CA THR A 122 0.39 9.71 -43.09
C THR A 122 -1.00 10.32 -43.20
N LYS A 123 -1.10 11.61 -43.52
CA LYS A 123 -2.39 12.31 -43.68
C LYS A 123 -3.24 11.72 -44.82
N LYS A 124 -2.62 11.37 -45.95
CA LYS A 124 -3.32 10.70 -47.07
C LYS A 124 -3.87 9.34 -46.65
N ASN A 125 -3.09 8.54 -45.94
CA ASN A 125 -3.54 7.24 -45.45
C ASN A 125 -4.66 7.37 -44.41
N ILE A 126 -4.54 8.31 -43.46
CA ILE A 126 -5.61 8.63 -42.51
C ILE A 126 -6.91 8.95 -43.25
N ALA A 127 -6.86 9.88 -44.22
CA ALA A 127 -8.04 10.26 -44.99
C ALA A 127 -8.66 9.07 -45.75
N TYR A 128 -7.82 8.23 -46.35
CA TYR A 128 -8.29 7.05 -47.08
C TYR A 128 -8.88 5.98 -46.17
N MET A 129 -8.19 5.63 -45.07
CA MET A 129 -8.68 4.66 -44.09
C MET A 129 -9.96 5.14 -43.43
N LYS A 130 -10.08 6.44 -43.11
CA LYS A 130 -11.31 7.04 -42.61
C LYS A 130 -12.47 6.81 -43.58
N GLN A 131 -12.28 7.09 -44.87
CA GLN A 131 -13.29 6.83 -45.90
C GLN A 131 -13.69 5.35 -45.94
N GLN A 132 -12.73 4.42 -45.82
CA GLN A 132 -13.02 2.99 -45.77
C GLN A 132 -13.81 2.59 -44.51
N ILE A 133 -13.49 3.16 -43.33
CA ILE A 133 -14.26 2.92 -42.09
C ILE A 133 -15.68 3.47 -42.21
N GLU A 134 -15.84 4.65 -42.82
CA GLU A 134 -17.14 5.25 -43.06
C GLU A 134 -17.99 4.39 -44.02
N GLN A 135 -17.37 3.80 -45.05
CA GLN A 135 -18.02 2.84 -45.95
C GLN A 135 -18.45 1.55 -45.24
N LEU A 136 -17.79 1.16 -44.15
CA LEU A 136 -18.22 0.03 -43.32
C LEU A 136 -19.41 0.37 -42.40
N GLY A 137 -19.83 1.63 -42.34
CA GLY A 137 -20.94 2.08 -41.49
C GLY A 137 -20.60 2.13 -40.00
N CYS A 138 -19.32 2.18 -39.65
CA CYS A 138 -18.89 2.30 -38.25
C CYS A 138 -19.27 3.68 -37.67
N SER A 139 -19.87 3.67 -36.49
CA SER A 139 -20.44 4.84 -35.82
C SER A 139 -19.47 5.45 -34.80
N PHE A 140 -18.30 5.88 -35.30
CA PHE A 140 -17.30 6.61 -34.50
C PHE A 140 -17.65 8.08 -34.33
N ASP A 141 -17.23 8.64 -33.20
CA ASP A 141 -17.37 10.04 -32.84
C ASP A 141 -16.26 10.87 -33.51
N TRP A 142 -16.37 11.09 -34.82
CA TRP A 142 -15.34 11.78 -35.62
C TRP A 142 -15.01 13.20 -35.14
N LYS A 143 -15.89 13.86 -34.38
CA LYS A 143 -15.59 15.14 -33.70
C LYS A 143 -14.50 15.04 -32.64
N ARG A 144 -14.18 13.82 -32.19
CA ARG A 144 -13.15 13.49 -31.19
C ARG A 144 -12.01 12.68 -31.80
N GLU A 145 -11.85 12.76 -33.12
CA GLU A 145 -10.74 12.14 -33.85
C GLU A 145 -9.41 12.76 -33.41
N LEU A 146 -8.42 11.90 -33.15
CA LEU A 146 -7.07 12.32 -32.76
C LEU A 146 -6.05 11.64 -33.67
N SER A 147 -4.98 12.34 -34.04
CA SER A 147 -3.79 11.74 -34.63
C SER A 147 -2.63 11.90 -33.67
N THR A 148 -1.91 10.83 -33.39
CA THR A 148 -0.84 10.89 -32.39
C THR A 148 0.33 11.78 -32.85
N CYS A 149 0.53 11.95 -34.16
CA CYS A 149 1.51 12.87 -34.74
C CYS A 149 1.09 14.35 -34.75
N ASP A 150 -0.13 14.69 -34.32
CA ASP A 150 -0.61 16.08 -34.27
C ASP A 150 0.03 16.86 -33.10
N PRO A 151 0.55 18.08 -33.31
CA PRO A 151 1.06 18.95 -32.24
C PRO A 151 0.11 19.15 -31.06
N ASN A 152 -1.20 19.21 -31.30
CA ASN A 152 -2.21 19.36 -30.26
C ASN A 152 -2.34 18.11 -29.36
N TYR A 153 -1.91 16.95 -29.86
CA TYR A 153 -1.85 15.69 -29.12
C TYR A 153 -0.51 15.55 -28.40
N TYR A 154 0.61 15.51 -29.13
CA TYR A 154 1.90 15.14 -28.53
C TYR A 154 2.46 16.17 -27.55
N ARG A 155 1.96 17.42 -27.57
CA ARG A 155 2.25 18.43 -26.53
C ARG A 155 1.93 17.91 -25.12
N TRP A 156 0.90 17.08 -24.97
CA TRP A 156 0.55 16.51 -23.68
C TRP A 156 1.53 15.41 -23.25
N THR A 157 2.01 14.61 -24.20
CA THR A 157 3.10 13.64 -23.95
C THR A 157 4.36 14.35 -23.49
N GLN A 158 4.74 15.44 -24.17
CA GLN A 158 5.88 16.29 -23.77
C GLN A 158 5.65 16.92 -22.39
N HIS A 159 4.44 17.42 -22.11
CA HIS A 159 4.09 17.99 -20.81
C HIS A 159 4.19 16.96 -19.68
N ILE A 160 3.62 15.76 -19.84
CA ILE A 160 3.72 14.67 -18.86
C ILE A 160 5.18 14.30 -18.63
N PHE A 161 5.98 14.19 -19.70
CA PHE A 161 7.41 13.90 -19.56
C PHE A 161 8.14 14.98 -18.76
N LEU A 162 7.86 16.27 -19.02
CA LEU A 162 8.44 17.39 -18.26
C LEU A 162 7.99 17.37 -16.80
N MET A 163 6.71 17.07 -16.51
CA MET A 163 6.23 16.90 -15.13
C MET A 163 7.02 15.79 -14.41
N LEU A 164 7.20 14.63 -15.05
CA LEU A 164 8.01 13.54 -14.50
C LEU A 164 9.48 13.95 -14.31
N TYR A 165 10.03 14.76 -15.21
CA TYR A 165 11.42 15.23 -15.15
C TYR A 165 11.61 16.19 -13.99
N HIS A 166 10.74 17.18 -13.84
CA HIS A 166 10.76 18.12 -12.73
C HIS A 166 10.51 17.44 -11.38
N ALA A 167 9.73 16.36 -11.35
CA ALA A 167 9.54 15.53 -10.16
C ALA A 167 10.71 14.56 -9.88
N GLY A 168 11.77 14.54 -10.70
CA GLY A 168 12.91 13.63 -10.56
C GLY A 168 12.61 12.16 -10.89
N LEU A 169 11.45 11.88 -11.50
CA LEU A 169 10.94 10.55 -11.82
C LEU A 169 11.42 10.02 -13.18
N VAL A 170 11.99 10.84 -14.04
CA VAL A 170 12.72 10.36 -15.23
C VAL A 170 14.19 10.72 -15.15
N TYR A 171 15.05 9.80 -15.58
CA TYR A 171 16.50 9.97 -15.55
C TYR A 171 17.15 9.31 -16.77
N GLN A 172 18.36 9.74 -17.11
CA GLN A 172 19.11 9.12 -18.20
C GLN A 172 20.15 8.12 -17.66
N LYS A 173 20.29 6.98 -18.33
CA LYS A 173 21.32 5.98 -18.05
C LYS A 173 21.77 5.32 -19.36
N LYS A 174 23.04 4.88 -19.43
CA LYS A 174 23.49 4.00 -20.52
C LYS A 174 22.93 2.59 -20.31
N ALA A 175 22.30 2.02 -21.33
CA ALA A 175 21.81 0.65 -21.32
C ALA A 175 22.06 -0.04 -22.66
N ALA A 176 22.24 -1.36 -22.60
CA ALA A 176 22.27 -2.19 -23.79
C ALA A 176 20.85 -2.27 -24.37
N VAL A 177 20.75 -2.03 -25.67
CA VAL A 177 19.51 -2.15 -26.44
C VAL A 177 19.74 -3.10 -27.61
N ASN A 178 18.67 -3.74 -28.08
CA ASN A 178 18.67 -4.44 -29.35
C ASN A 178 18.68 -3.41 -30.47
N TRP A 179 19.59 -3.53 -31.41
CA TRP A 179 19.81 -2.57 -32.49
C TRP A 179 19.69 -3.27 -33.84
N ASP A 180 18.83 -2.74 -34.71
CA ASP A 180 18.79 -3.11 -36.11
C ASP A 180 19.84 -2.27 -36.88
N PRO A 181 20.89 -2.87 -37.44
CA PRO A 181 21.92 -2.12 -38.16
C PRO A 181 21.46 -1.59 -39.53
N VAL A 182 20.40 -2.16 -40.11
CA VAL A 182 19.85 -1.76 -41.40
C VAL A 182 18.84 -0.64 -41.21
N ASP A 183 17.85 -0.85 -40.34
CA ASP A 183 16.82 0.17 -40.05
C ASP A 183 17.32 1.27 -39.11
N GLN A 184 18.52 1.10 -38.54
CA GLN A 184 19.16 2.04 -37.62
C GLN A 184 18.25 2.46 -36.45
N THR A 185 17.62 1.47 -35.83
CA THR A 185 16.64 1.70 -34.76
C THR A 185 16.76 0.65 -33.65
N VAL A 186 16.15 0.97 -32.51
CA VAL A 186 16.03 0.05 -31.37
C VAL A 186 14.86 -0.91 -31.59
N LEU A 187 15.07 -2.18 -31.26
CA LEU A 187 14.05 -3.23 -31.29
C LEU A 187 13.62 -3.65 -29.87
N ALA A 188 12.35 -3.94 -29.69
CA ALA A 188 11.87 -4.71 -28.53
C ALA A 188 12.23 -6.19 -28.69
N ASP A 189 12.21 -6.97 -27.60
CA ASP A 189 12.55 -8.40 -27.67
C ASP A 189 11.54 -9.17 -28.55
N GLU A 190 10.27 -8.77 -28.56
CA GLU A 190 9.21 -9.35 -29.40
C GLU A 190 9.39 -9.08 -30.90
N GLN A 191 10.30 -8.17 -31.26
CA GLN A 191 10.64 -7.82 -32.64
C GLN A 191 11.84 -8.62 -33.15
N ILE A 192 12.29 -9.61 -32.38
CA ILE A 192 13.42 -10.47 -32.71
C ILE A 192 12.90 -11.89 -32.85
N ASP A 193 13.16 -12.52 -33.99
CA ASP A 193 12.80 -13.91 -34.21
C ASP A 193 13.70 -14.88 -33.43
N GLU A 194 13.36 -16.17 -33.46
CA GLU A 194 14.11 -17.22 -32.77
C GLU A 194 15.57 -17.34 -33.26
N ALA A 195 15.87 -16.86 -34.47
CA ALA A 195 17.20 -16.84 -35.05
C ALA A 195 17.99 -15.57 -34.70
N GLY A 196 17.45 -14.69 -33.85
CA GLY A 196 18.09 -13.45 -33.43
C GLY A 196 18.03 -12.33 -34.48
N ARG A 197 17.11 -12.41 -35.43
CA ARG A 197 16.98 -11.45 -36.53
C ARG A 197 15.80 -10.51 -36.33
N SER A 198 15.94 -9.30 -36.86
CA SER A 198 14.87 -8.34 -36.94
C SER A 198 13.72 -8.91 -37.75
N TRP A 199 12.52 -8.94 -37.17
CA TRP A 199 11.29 -9.40 -37.81
C TRP A 199 10.96 -8.65 -39.12
N ARG A 200 11.57 -7.47 -39.32
CA ARG A 200 11.31 -6.61 -40.48
C ARG A 200 12.45 -6.64 -41.49
N SER A 201 13.65 -6.21 -41.11
CA SER A 201 14.78 -6.10 -42.05
C SER A 201 15.45 -7.44 -42.32
N GLY A 202 15.21 -8.45 -41.46
CA GLY A 202 15.93 -9.73 -41.48
C GLY A 202 17.39 -9.64 -41.02
N ALA A 203 17.86 -8.44 -40.62
CA ALA A 203 19.21 -8.23 -40.14
C ALA A 203 19.45 -8.93 -38.80
N ILE A 204 20.68 -9.42 -38.58
CA ILE A 204 21.09 -9.96 -37.28
C ILE A 204 21.15 -8.79 -36.29
N VAL A 205 20.42 -8.93 -35.19
CA VAL A 205 20.30 -7.88 -34.18
C VAL A 205 21.59 -7.75 -33.38
N GLU A 206 22.06 -6.51 -33.23
CA GLU A 206 23.25 -6.18 -32.44
C GLU A 206 22.87 -5.67 -31.05
N LYS A 207 23.73 -5.89 -30.05
CA LYS A 207 23.61 -5.22 -28.75
C LYS A 207 24.41 -3.94 -28.75
N LYS A 208 23.74 -2.78 -28.71
CA LYS A 208 24.39 -1.46 -28.69
C LYS A 208 24.13 -0.77 -27.35
N TYR A 209 25.14 -0.10 -26.80
CA TYR A 209 24.95 0.71 -25.58
C TYR A 209 24.56 2.13 -25.96
N LEU A 210 23.31 2.52 -25.67
CA LEU A 210 22.80 3.85 -25.91
C LEU A 210 22.41 4.55 -24.60
N LYS A 211 22.51 5.88 -24.58
CA LYS A 211 21.99 6.69 -23.47
C LYS A 211 20.48 6.80 -23.64
N GLN A 212 19.73 6.21 -22.72
CA GLN A 212 18.28 6.09 -22.76
C GLN A 212 17.64 6.83 -21.59
N TRP A 213 16.38 7.24 -21.75
CA TRP A 213 15.55 7.75 -20.67
C TRP A 213 14.84 6.60 -19.96
N PHE A 214 14.81 6.64 -18.63
CA PHE A 214 14.18 5.66 -17.77
C PHE A 214 13.19 6.36 -16.84
N ILE A 215 12.05 5.72 -16.60
CA ILE A 215 11.08 6.13 -15.58
C ILE A 215 11.43 5.41 -14.27
N ARG A 216 11.45 6.12 -13.14
CA ARG A 216 11.58 5.59 -11.78
C ARG A 216 10.26 4.95 -11.33
N THR A 217 9.85 3.90 -12.02
CA THR A 217 8.63 3.14 -11.71
C THR A 217 8.60 2.60 -10.27
N ARG A 218 9.78 2.41 -9.67
CA ARG A 218 9.92 1.96 -8.27
C ARG A 218 9.61 3.01 -7.20
N ALA A 219 9.52 4.29 -7.57
CA ALA A 219 9.32 5.38 -6.60
C ALA A 219 8.00 5.25 -5.81
N PHE A 220 6.99 4.61 -6.40
CA PHE A 220 5.67 4.40 -5.79
C PHE A 220 5.36 2.92 -5.52
N THR A 221 6.38 2.07 -5.54
CA THR A 221 6.18 0.65 -5.26
C THR A 221 5.74 0.46 -3.81
N GLN A 222 4.65 -0.28 -3.61
CA GLN A 222 4.19 -0.68 -2.29
C GLN A 222 5.32 -1.43 -1.59
N LYS A 223 5.74 -0.90 -0.43
CA LYS A 223 6.77 -1.48 0.42
C LYS A 223 6.09 -2.21 1.56
N TYR A 224 6.52 -3.44 1.85
CA TYR A 224 5.95 -4.26 2.91
C TYR A 224 6.97 -4.43 4.03
N TYR A 225 6.74 -3.80 5.19
CA TYR A 225 7.65 -3.88 6.33
C TYR A 225 7.03 -4.46 7.61
N SER A 226 5.77 -4.96 7.55
CA SER A 226 5.09 -5.51 8.73
C SER A 226 5.17 -4.50 9.90
N THR A 227 5.39 -4.96 11.13
CA THR A 227 5.54 -4.12 12.32
C THR A 227 6.80 -3.25 12.34
N LYS A 228 7.68 -3.35 11.34
CA LYS A 228 8.87 -2.50 11.19
C LYS A 228 8.66 -1.31 10.26
N THR A 229 7.44 -1.15 9.74
CA THR A 229 7.01 0.03 8.99
C THR A 229 7.25 1.30 9.79
N PRO A 230 8.00 2.28 9.27
CA PRO A 230 8.14 3.59 9.89
C PRO A 230 6.78 4.28 10.08
N TYR A 231 6.67 5.09 11.12
CA TYR A 231 5.42 5.77 11.44
C TYR A 231 5.02 6.75 10.33
N LYS A 232 3.75 6.68 9.92
CA LYS A 232 3.14 7.65 9.01
C LYS A 232 2.03 8.38 9.77
N PRO A 233 2.22 9.67 10.10
CA PRO A 233 1.16 10.45 10.75
C PRO A 233 -0.02 10.68 9.79
N PRO A 234 -1.21 11.02 10.31
CA PRO A 234 -2.34 11.44 9.49
C PRO A 234 -1.99 12.61 8.57
N SER A 235 -2.60 12.61 7.38
CA SER A 235 -2.57 13.79 6.50
C SER A 235 -3.15 15.01 7.22
N SER A 236 -2.64 16.20 6.93
CA SER A 236 -3.19 17.48 7.42
C SER A 236 -4.68 17.70 7.12
N THR A 237 -5.24 16.93 6.17
CA THR A 237 -6.65 16.94 5.80
C THR A 237 -7.56 16.15 6.74
N VAL A 238 -7.02 15.36 7.67
CA VAL A 238 -7.82 14.59 8.64
C VAL A 238 -8.31 15.54 9.73
N VAL A 239 -9.60 15.84 9.71
CA VAL A 239 -10.26 16.69 10.73
C VAL A 239 -10.88 15.81 11.80
N LEU A 240 -10.59 16.10 13.06
CA LEU A 240 -11.18 15.41 14.20
C LEU A 240 -12.61 15.91 14.44
N PRO A 241 -13.60 15.02 14.63
CA PRO A 241 -14.97 15.42 14.96
C PRO A 241 -15.00 16.27 16.24
N PRO A 242 -15.75 17.38 16.32
CA PRO A 242 -15.81 18.17 17.54
C PRO A 242 -16.47 17.39 18.69
N PRO A 243 -16.15 17.70 19.95
CA PRO A 243 -16.89 17.15 21.08
C PRO A 243 -18.36 17.61 21.05
N PRO A 244 -19.28 16.85 21.66
CA PRO A 244 -20.66 17.29 21.83
C PRO A 244 -20.74 18.68 22.50
N THR A 245 -21.75 19.47 22.13
CA THR A 245 -21.97 20.80 22.70
C THR A 245 -22.02 20.76 24.23
N GLY A 246 -21.26 21.66 24.87
CA GLY A 246 -21.20 21.74 26.33
C GLY A 246 -20.14 20.85 26.97
N PHE A 247 -19.30 20.16 26.19
CA PHE A 247 -18.13 19.43 26.69
C PHE A 247 -16.82 20.13 26.30
N GLU A 248 -15.89 20.20 27.26
CA GLU A 248 -14.55 20.75 27.09
C GLU A 248 -13.50 19.67 27.33
N LEU A 249 -12.41 19.70 26.55
CA LEU A 249 -11.28 18.80 26.74
C LEU A 249 -10.59 19.16 28.06
N ILE A 250 -10.37 18.18 28.94
CA ILE A 250 -9.72 18.40 30.23
C ILE A 250 -8.41 17.64 30.38
N CYS A 251 -8.22 16.52 29.68
CA CYS A 251 -7.05 15.67 29.86
C CYS A 251 -6.83 14.79 28.64
N VAL A 252 -5.57 14.42 28.39
CA VAL A 252 -5.18 13.44 27.37
C VAL A 252 -4.24 12.42 27.96
N GLN A 253 -4.36 11.18 27.53
CA GLN A 253 -3.37 10.16 27.83
C GLN A 253 -2.99 9.39 26.58
N ILE A 254 -1.75 8.93 26.54
CA ILE A 254 -1.16 8.23 25.40
C ILE A 254 -0.31 7.05 25.88
N VAL A 255 -0.40 5.94 25.16
CA VAL A 255 0.63 4.90 25.14
C VAL A 255 1.20 4.82 23.73
N ALA A 256 2.52 4.94 23.61
CA ALA A 256 3.22 4.90 22.34
C ALA A 256 4.30 3.82 22.35
N ARG A 257 4.44 3.09 21.25
CA ARG A 257 5.61 2.25 20.99
C ARG A 257 6.85 3.13 20.84
N HIS A 258 8.02 2.60 21.18
CA HIS A 258 9.29 3.21 20.76
C HIS A 258 9.34 3.48 19.24
N GLY A 259 10.12 4.48 18.83
CA GLY A 259 10.30 4.82 17.42
C GLY A 259 11.17 3.82 16.66
N SER A 260 11.43 4.12 15.38
CA SER A 260 12.38 3.42 14.52
C SER A 260 13.74 3.21 15.21
N ARG A 261 14.28 2.00 15.08
CA ARG A 261 15.46 1.56 15.83
C ARG A 261 16.41 0.70 15.00
N ALA A 262 17.65 0.59 15.48
CA ALA A 262 18.64 -0.36 14.98
C ALA A 262 18.27 -1.83 15.27
N LEU A 263 19.03 -2.75 14.70
CA LEU A 263 18.98 -4.19 14.97
C LEU A 263 19.08 -4.44 16.47
N GLU A 264 18.21 -5.29 17.01
CA GLU A 264 18.13 -5.54 18.46
C GLU A 264 19.37 -6.24 19.03
N GLY A 265 19.99 -7.10 18.22
CA GLY A 265 21.14 -7.91 18.61
C GLY A 265 21.78 -8.55 17.39
N ARG A 266 22.86 -9.31 17.60
CA ARG A 266 23.54 -10.08 16.55
C ARG A 266 22.77 -11.37 16.31
N LYS A 267 21.89 -11.37 15.30
CA LYS A 267 21.02 -12.52 14.99
C LYS A 267 20.84 -12.66 13.50
N TYR A 268 20.09 -11.75 12.90
CA TYR A 268 19.80 -11.77 11.47
C TYR A 268 21.08 -11.60 10.67
N ASP A 269 21.85 -10.58 11.02
CA ASP A 269 23.11 -10.21 10.40
C ASP A 269 24.20 -11.25 10.63
N LYS A 270 24.29 -11.81 11.84
CA LYS A 270 25.25 -12.88 12.17
C LYS A 270 25.03 -14.09 11.27
N LEU A 271 23.80 -14.61 11.22
CA LEU A 271 23.47 -15.81 10.44
C LEU A 271 23.53 -15.55 8.92
N THR A 272 23.10 -14.39 8.45
CA THR A 272 23.20 -14.01 7.04
C THR A 272 24.67 -13.84 6.60
N THR A 273 25.52 -13.26 7.46
CA THR A 273 26.96 -13.13 7.20
C THR A 273 27.64 -14.49 7.14
N GLU A 274 27.30 -15.38 8.06
CA GLU A 274 27.87 -16.74 8.09
C GLU A 274 27.51 -17.53 6.84
N LEU A 275 26.25 -17.48 6.41
CA LEU A 275 25.82 -18.12 5.16
C LEU A 275 26.57 -17.56 3.94
N TRP A 276 26.69 -16.24 3.88
CA TRP A 276 27.40 -15.56 2.80
C TRP A 276 28.89 -15.94 2.76
N LYS A 277 29.56 -16.04 3.91
CA LYS A 277 30.96 -16.49 4.01
C LYS A 277 31.13 -17.92 3.51
N GLN A 278 30.26 -18.85 3.91
CA GLN A 278 30.33 -20.23 3.42
C GLN A 278 30.12 -20.32 1.90
N ALA A 279 29.22 -19.51 1.34
CA ALA A 279 29.06 -19.42 -0.12
C ALA A 279 30.32 -18.88 -0.79
N LYS A 280 30.96 -17.85 -0.20
CA LYS A 280 32.21 -17.27 -0.69
C LYS A 280 33.36 -18.27 -0.70
N GLU A 281 33.57 -18.99 0.40
CA GLU A 281 34.61 -20.03 0.51
C GLU A 281 34.44 -21.14 -0.53
N LYS A 282 33.19 -21.49 -0.82
CA LYS A 282 32.83 -22.48 -1.85
C LYS A 282 32.81 -21.90 -3.27
N LYS A 283 33.17 -20.63 -3.46
CA LYS A 283 33.13 -19.91 -4.75
C LYS A 283 31.74 -19.98 -5.42
N ALA A 284 30.69 -19.89 -4.62
CA ALA A 284 29.31 -20.04 -5.04
C ALA A 284 28.50 -18.73 -4.97
N LEU A 285 29.18 -17.58 -4.96
CA LEU A 285 28.54 -16.26 -5.01
C LEU A 285 28.33 -15.87 -6.47
N THR A 286 27.12 -15.39 -6.78
CA THR A 286 26.91 -14.66 -8.04
C THR A 286 27.61 -13.30 -7.98
N LYS A 287 27.73 -12.60 -9.11
CA LYS A 287 28.19 -11.19 -9.11
C LYS A 287 27.36 -10.29 -8.17
N TYR A 288 26.08 -10.57 -8.04
CA TYR A 288 25.19 -9.81 -7.16
C TYR A 288 25.31 -10.26 -5.70
N GLY A 289 25.67 -11.53 -5.47
CA GLY A 289 26.07 -12.06 -4.16
C GLY A 289 27.35 -11.43 -3.60
N GLU A 290 28.35 -11.15 -4.44
CA GLU A 290 29.54 -10.39 -4.02
C GLU A 290 29.16 -8.97 -3.59
N GLN A 291 28.37 -8.25 -4.40
CA GLN A 291 27.88 -6.91 -4.04
C GLN A 291 27.05 -6.92 -2.74
N PHE A 292 26.23 -7.95 -2.55
CA PHE A 292 25.45 -8.12 -1.32
C PHE A 292 26.34 -8.20 -0.07
N GLY A 293 27.53 -8.79 -0.18
CA GLY A 293 28.51 -8.83 0.91
C GLY A 293 28.92 -7.44 1.38
N ASP A 294 29.25 -6.54 0.45
CA ASP A 294 29.66 -5.17 0.76
C ASP A 294 28.51 -4.38 1.41
N ASP A 295 27.30 -4.50 0.85
CA ASP A 295 26.10 -3.87 1.40
C ASP A 295 25.77 -4.39 2.81
N LEU A 296 25.91 -5.70 3.03
CA LEU A 296 25.70 -6.32 4.33
C LEU A 296 26.70 -5.80 5.36
N GLN A 297 27.98 -5.68 5.02
CA GLN A 297 29.00 -5.12 5.93
C GLN A 297 28.72 -3.65 6.24
N HIS A 298 28.34 -2.85 5.24
CA HIS A 298 27.98 -1.46 5.46
C HIS A 298 26.76 -1.34 6.39
N PHE A 299 25.72 -2.16 6.17
CA PHE A 299 24.55 -2.22 7.04
C PHE A 299 24.91 -2.56 8.50
N ILE A 300 25.77 -3.56 8.69
CA ILE A 300 26.23 -3.98 10.02
C ILE A 300 27.01 -2.86 10.70
N ALA A 301 27.92 -2.20 9.98
CA ALA A 301 28.72 -1.10 10.52
C ALA A 301 27.85 0.07 11.00
N VAL A 302 26.80 0.42 10.25
CA VAL A 302 25.84 1.45 10.67
C VAL A 302 25.10 1.06 11.95
N ASN A 303 24.64 -0.19 12.05
CA ASN A 303 23.97 -0.69 13.25
C ASN A 303 24.90 -0.74 14.47
N ASP A 304 26.15 -1.17 14.28
CA ASP A 304 27.14 -1.22 15.36
C ASP A 304 27.52 0.19 15.83
N LYS A 305 27.62 1.17 14.91
CA LYS A 305 27.87 2.58 15.24
C LYS A 305 26.73 3.23 16.00
N LEU A 306 25.47 2.93 15.65
CA LEU A 306 24.30 3.45 16.36
C LEU A 306 24.16 2.88 17.77
N GLY A 307 24.64 1.67 18.00
CA GLY A 307 24.31 0.87 19.15
C GLY A 307 23.10 -0.03 18.85
N ARG A 308 23.24 -1.32 19.14
CA ARG A 308 22.19 -2.30 18.86
C ARG A 308 21.01 -2.14 19.80
N GLY A 309 19.81 -2.20 19.23
CA GLY A 309 18.54 -2.01 19.93
C GLY A 309 18.19 -0.55 20.20
N GLU A 310 19.13 0.38 19.95
CA GLU A 310 18.96 1.80 20.23
C GLU A 310 18.08 2.51 19.19
N LEU A 311 17.54 3.65 19.63
CA LEU A 311 16.66 4.49 18.83
C LEU A 311 17.45 5.16 17.68
N ALA A 312 16.99 4.96 16.44
CA ALA A 312 17.57 5.57 15.25
C ALA A 312 17.19 7.06 15.17
N GLY A 313 17.85 7.80 14.28
CA GLY A 313 17.53 9.19 13.96
C GLY A 313 16.06 9.36 13.58
N LEU A 314 15.54 8.45 12.75
CA LEU A 314 14.12 8.44 12.39
C LEU A 314 13.22 8.31 13.62
N GLY A 315 13.54 7.40 14.53
CA GLY A 315 12.75 7.18 15.73
C GLY A 315 12.67 8.39 16.65
N LYS A 316 13.73 9.21 16.68
CA LYS A 316 13.71 10.50 17.40
C LYS A 316 12.74 11.48 16.74
N ILE A 317 12.82 11.61 15.41
CA ILE A 317 11.96 12.50 14.62
C ILE A 317 10.49 12.09 14.75
N GLU A 318 10.18 10.80 14.74
CA GLU A 318 8.81 10.28 14.90
C GLU A 318 8.17 10.78 16.21
N HIS A 319 8.88 10.66 17.33
CA HIS A 319 8.39 11.06 18.65
C HIS A 319 8.39 12.57 18.87
N GLN A 320 9.38 13.29 18.34
CA GLN A 320 9.37 14.76 18.34
C GLN A 320 8.16 15.31 17.57
N ASN A 321 7.87 14.75 16.40
CA ASN A 321 6.74 15.17 15.60
C ASN A 321 5.39 14.75 16.21
N LEU A 322 5.33 13.58 16.87
CA LEU A 322 4.17 13.16 17.65
C LEU A 322 3.87 14.16 18.77
N ALA A 323 4.89 14.58 19.52
CA ALA A 323 4.76 15.60 20.55
C ALA A 323 4.25 16.93 19.95
N HIS A 324 4.84 17.40 18.85
CA HIS A 324 4.42 18.63 18.19
C HIS A 324 2.94 18.61 17.76
N ARG A 325 2.49 17.52 17.11
CA ARG A 325 1.08 17.37 16.70
C ARG A 325 0.14 17.30 17.88
N LEU A 326 0.52 16.57 18.94
CA LEU A 326 -0.26 16.52 20.17
C LEU A 326 -0.38 17.91 20.79
N THR A 327 0.73 18.65 20.91
CA THR A 327 0.74 20.02 21.44
C THR A 327 -0.18 20.95 20.67
N ASN A 328 -0.12 20.93 19.34
CA ASN A 328 -0.99 21.75 18.52
C ASN A 328 -2.47 21.38 18.72
N ARG A 329 -2.78 20.09 18.90
CA ARG A 329 -4.14 19.60 19.10
C ARG A 329 -4.73 20.00 20.45
N ILE A 330 -3.93 20.04 21.51
CA ILE A 330 -4.41 20.32 22.88
C ILE A 330 -3.89 21.64 23.44
N SER A 331 -3.64 22.61 22.57
CA SER A 331 -3.04 23.90 22.92
C SER A 331 -3.78 24.64 24.04
N SER A 332 -5.11 24.49 24.13
CA SER A 332 -5.92 25.05 25.22
C SER A 332 -5.47 24.58 26.61
N LEU A 333 -5.22 23.27 26.78
CA LEU A 333 -4.74 22.70 28.04
C LEU A 333 -3.36 23.22 28.42
N PHE A 334 -2.48 23.38 27.42
CA PHE A 334 -1.14 23.91 27.64
C PHE A 334 -1.17 25.38 28.06
N MET A 335 -2.00 26.19 27.40
CA MET A 335 -2.16 27.61 27.74
C MET A 335 -2.80 27.78 29.12
N GLU A 336 -3.82 26.98 29.45
CA GLU A 336 -4.43 26.97 30.78
C GLU A 336 -3.38 26.66 31.84
N ALA A 337 -2.62 25.57 31.68
CA ALA A 337 -1.64 25.14 32.66
C ALA A 337 -0.55 26.20 32.91
N PHE A 338 -0.08 26.86 31.84
CA PHE A 338 0.97 27.88 31.91
C PHE A 338 0.46 29.22 32.46
N LEU A 339 -0.70 29.71 32.00
CA LEU A 339 -1.21 31.04 32.37
C LEU A 339 -1.82 31.11 33.77
N SER A 340 -2.42 30.02 34.24
CA SER A 340 -3.15 30.01 35.52
C SER A 340 -2.25 29.76 36.74
N ASN A 341 -0.94 29.64 36.56
CA ASN A 341 0.00 29.18 37.60
C ASN A 341 -0.49 27.89 38.29
N SER A 342 -1.20 27.04 37.54
CA SER A 342 -1.84 25.84 38.07
C SER A 342 -0.80 24.81 38.52
N SER A 343 -1.17 23.96 39.48
CA SER A 343 -0.41 22.77 39.87
C SER A 343 -0.49 21.64 38.83
N ARG A 344 -1.06 21.89 37.65
CA ARG A 344 -1.29 20.87 36.61
C ARG A 344 0.00 20.58 35.85
N ARG A 345 0.30 19.29 35.69
CA ARG A 345 1.60 18.77 35.21
C ARG A 345 1.41 17.71 34.13
N ILE A 346 2.52 17.36 33.49
CA ILE A 346 2.62 16.30 32.49
C ILE A 346 3.35 15.14 33.12
N GLN A 347 2.79 13.95 33.11
CA GLN A 347 3.46 12.75 33.59
C GLN A 347 4.01 11.95 32.41
N VAL A 348 5.28 11.55 32.48
CA VAL A 348 5.92 10.69 31.47
C VAL A 348 6.50 9.45 32.12
N VAL A 349 6.33 8.29 31.48
CA VAL A 349 6.81 6.99 31.98
C VAL A 349 7.24 6.09 30.83
N ASP A 350 8.35 5.37 31.00
CA ASP A 350 8.82 4.37 30.05
C ASP A 350 8.92 2.97 30.69
N SER A 351 9.16 1.97 29.86
CA SER A 351 9.22 0.57 30.29
C SER A 351 10.52 0.16 30.99
N GLY A 352 11.53 1.03 31.05
CA GLY A 352 12.88 0.75 31.55
C GLY A 352 13.85 0.18 30.52
N LYS A 353 13.48 0.11 29.23
CA LYS A 353 14.40 -0.32 28.16
C LYS A 353 15.01 0.93 27.52
N SER A 354 16.28 0.88 27.11
CA SER A 354 17.00 2.04 26.56
C SER A 354 16.24 2.76 25.44
N ARG A 355 15.70 2.00 24.48
CA ARG A 355 14.90 2.54 23.36
C ARG A 355 13.60 3.23 23.76
N THR A 356 12.93 2.77 24.83
CA THR A 356 11.68 3.40 25.30
C THR A 356 11.98 4.66 26.08
N ALA A 357 13.00 4.64 26.94
CA ALA A 357 13.53 5.84 27.59
C ALA A 357 14.02 6.89 26.57
N ALA A 358 14.72 6.47 25.52
CA ALA A 358 15.15 7.36 24.44
C ALA A 358 13.97 7.95 23.65
N SER A 359 12.91 7.16 23.44
CA SER A 359 11.69 7.64 22.77
C SER A 359 10.94 8.66 23.64
N LEU A 360 10.83 8.40 24.95
CA LEU A 360 10.31 9.35 25.92
C LEU A 360 11.09 10.67 25.88
N LYS A 361 12.42 10.59 25.91
CA LYS A 361 13.28 11.76 25.83
C LYS A 361 13.06 12.54 24.53
N ALA A 362 12.95 11.85 23.40
CA ALA A 362 12.67 12.48 22.10
C ALA A 362 11.30 13.16 22.07
N PHE A 363 10.27 12.52 22.65
CA PHE A 363 8.95 13.13 22.79
C PHE A 363 9.00 14.40 23.63
N VAL A 364 9.68 14.38 24.78
CA VAL A 364 9.86 15.56 25.63
C VAL A 364 10.59 16.68 24.89
N GLN A 365 11.61 16.36 24.08
CA GLN A 365 12.32 17.33 23.25
C GLN A 365 11.44 17.97 22.16
N GLY A 366 10.36 17.29 21.76
CA GLY A 366 9.38 17.85 20.82
C GLY A 366 8.31 18.73 21.46
N LEU A 367 8.23 18.78 22.79
CA LEU A 367 7.32 19.68 23.50
C LEU A 367 7.87 21.13 23.51
N PRO A 368 7.00 22.15 23.56
CA PRO A 368 7.43 23.54 23.69
C PRO A 368 8.31 23.77 24.93
N LEU A 369 9.38 24.55 24.77
CA LEU A 369 10.33 24.84 25.87
C LEU A 369 9.65 25.42 27.11
N LEU A 370 8.64 26.28 26.93
CA LEU A 370 7.90 26.97 27.99
C LEU A 370 7.20 26.02 28.99
N ILE A 371 6.92 24.78 28.59
CA ILE A 371 6.18 23.82 29.43
C ILE A 371 7.06 22.68 29.95
N THR A 372 8.35 22.67 29.64
CA THR A 372 9.28 21.61 30.09
C THR A 372 9.40 21.53 31.61
N SER A 373 9.19 22.64 32.31
CA SER A 373 9.15 22.71 33.79
C SER A 373 7.93 22.00 34.41
N LEU A 374 6.90 21.71 33.62
CA LEU A 374 5.68 21.04 34.05
C LEU A 374 5.79 19.51 33.99
N ILE A 375 6.93 18.96 33.58
CA ILE A 375 7.10 17.52 33.36
C ILE A 375 7.53 16.83 34.65
N ASP A 376 6.78 15.80 35.04
CA ASP A 376 7.10 14.84 36.08
C ASP A 376 7.49 13.50 35.44
N TYR A 377 8.69 13.02 35.76
CA TYR A 377 9.19 11.73 35.33
C TYR A 377 8.81 10.66 36.35
N GLU A 378 7.94 9.74 35.95
CA GLU A 378 7.67 8.53 36.74
C GLU A 378 8.85 7.56 36.57
N PRO A 379 9.26 6.83 37.63
CA PRO A 379 10.20 5.74 37.49
C PRO A 379 9.74 4.71 36.45
N ALA A 380 10.69 4.07 35.78
CA ALA A 380 10.39 3.06 34.78
C ALA A 380 9.44 1.98 35.31
N ASN A 381 8.40 1.67 34.55
CA ASN A 381 7.31 0.78 34.97
C ASN A 381 7.20 -0.45 34.04
N PRO A 382 8.09 -1.45 34.19
CA PRO A 382 8.07 -2.66 33.37
C PRO A 382 6.83 -3.53 33.61
N THR A 383 6.24 -3.49 34.80
CA THR A 383 5.00 -4.22 35.09
C THR A 383 3.86 -3.73 34.21
N LEU A 384 3.73 -2.41 34.05
CA LEU A 384 2.70 -1.78 33.23
C LEU A 384 3.00 -1.84 31.72
N LEU A 385 4.27 -1.68 31.32
CA LEU A 385 4.64 -1.46 29.91
C LEU A 385 5.39 -2.62 29.27
N SER A 386 5.78 -3.61 30.06
CA SER A 386 6.40 -4.87 29.62
C SER A 386 5.68 -6.09 30.21
N PHE A 387 4.35 -6.02 30.38
CA PHE A 387 3.53 -7.12 30.96
C PHE A 387 3.70 -8.47 30.25
N TYR A 388 4.12 -8.47 28.99
CA TYR A 388 4.44 -9.65 28.21
C TYR A 388 5.70 -10.39 28.70
N GLU A 389 6.55 -9.79 29.55
CA GLU A 389 7.71 -10.46 30.16
C GLU A 389 7.31 -11.34 31.36
N ASN A 390 6.02 -11.37 31.75
CA ASN A 390 5.55 -12.17 32.87
C ASN A 390 5.69 -13.69 32.62
N ASN A 391 5.86 -14.46 33.70
CA ASN A 391 6.09 -15.91 33.62
C ASN A 391 4.91 -16.66 32.98
N LYS A 392 3.67 -16.28 33.29
CA LYS A 392 2.45 -16.96 32.80
C LYS A 392 2.39 -16.97 31.27
N TYR A 393 2.56 -15.81 30.64
CA TYR A 393 2.52 -15.67 29.19
C TYR A 393 3.77 -16.27 28.51
N GLN A 394 4.95 -16.07 29.09
CA GLN A 394 6.18 -16.65 28.56
C GLN A 394 6.13 -18.18 28.58
N GLU A 395 5.57 -18.80 29.63
CA GLU A 395 5.33 -20.24 29.66
C GLU A 395 4.27 -20.67 28.66
N TYR A 396 3.16 -19.93 28.54
CA TYR A 396 2.10 -20.21 27.57
C TYR A 396 2.67 -20.28 26.14
N ILE A 397 3.33 -19.22 25.66
CA ILE A 397 3.90 -19.18 24.30
C ILE A 397 4.96 -20.27 24.09
N LYS A 398 5.75 -20.59 25.12
CA LYS A 398 6.73 -21.69 25.04
C LYS A 398 6.07 -23.06 24.96
N LYS A 399 4.93 -23.28 25.61
CA LYS A 399 4.25 -24.59 25.65
C LYS A 399 3.19 -24.76 24.56
N GLU A 400 2.71 -23.68 23.97
CA GLU A 400 1.59 -23.69 23.03
C GLU A 400 1.94 -24.40 21.71
N LYS A 401 1.55 -25.68 21.63
CA LYS A 401 1.85 -26.56 20.49
C LYS A 401 1.06 -26.18 19.27
N TYR A 402 -0.16 -25.65 19.43
CA TYR A 402 -1.02 -25.28 18.30
C TYR A 402 -0.38 -24.15 17.49
N ILE A 403 0.00 -23.04 18.15
CA ILE A 403 0.65 -21.89 17.49
C ILE A 403 1.92 -22.34 16.78
N LYS A 404 2.79 -23.11 17.44
CA LYS A 404 4.03 -23.61 16.84
C LYS A 404 3.78 -24.45 15.59
N LYS A 405 2.80 -25.36 15.63
CA LYS A 405 2.42 -26.21 14.49
C LYS A 405 1.84 -25.36 13.35
N LYS A 406 0.95 -24.42 13.66
CA LYS A 406 0.31 -23.51 12.68
C LYS A 406 1.31 -22.60 11.99
N LEU A 407 2.20 -21.94 12.75
CA LEU A 407 3.25 -21.11 12.17
C LEU A 407 4.21 -21.93 11.30
N ARG A 408 4.56 -23.16 11.73
CA ARG A 408 5.38 -24.05 10.90
C ARG A 408 4.67 -24.43 9.59
N SER A 409 3.36 -24.71 9.61
CA SER A 409 2.63 -25.01 8.36
C SER A 409 2.54 -23.81 7.42
N ILE A 410 2.42 -22.59 7.94
CA ILE A 410 2.44 -21.36 7.13
C ILE A 410 3.84 -21.14 6.52
N LEU A 411 4.89 -21.28 7.33
CA LEU A 411 6.26 -21.08 6.89
C LEU A 411 6.69 -22.07 5.80
N MET A 412 6.29 -23.35 5.92
CA MET A 412 6.78 -24.43 5.06
C MET A 412 5.95 -24.67 3.78
N GLN A 413 5.08 -23.73 3.40
CA GLN A 413 4.28 -23.84 2.18
C GLN A 413 5.17 -23.90 0.92
N PRO A 414 4.72 -24.58 -0.16
CA PRO A 414 5.46 -24.60 -1.43
C PRO A 414 5.77 -23.21 -1.98
N TYR A 415 4.86 -22.25 -1.77
CA TYR A 415 5.06 -20.87 -2.22
C TYR A 415 6.20 -20.18 -1.47
N SER A 416 6.33 -20.38 -0.15
CA SER A 416 7.46 -19.88 0.65
C SER A 416 8.79 -20.39 0.11
N LYS A 417 8.87 -21.67 -0.25
CA LYS A 417 10.09 -22.26 -0.83
C LYS A 417 10.43 -21.65 -2.18
N ARG A 418 9.43 -21.48 -3.07
CA ARG A 418 9.63 -20.84 -4.38
C ARG A 418 10.12 -19.40 -4.24
N MET A 419 9.50 -18.60 -3.37
CA MET A 419 9.93 -17.21 -3.12
C MET A 419 11.33 -17.17 -2.50
N ALA A 420 11.61 -18.05 -1.54
CA ALA A 420 12.93 -18.14 -0.94
C ALA A 420 14.02 -18.48 -1.96
N ARG A 421 13.78 -19.50 -2.80
CA ARG A 421 14.70 -19.92 -3.86
C ARG A 421 14.96 -18.79 -4.84
N SER A 422 13.91 -18.12 -5.34
CA SER A 422 14.02 -16.96 -6.24
C SER A 422 14.91 -15.85 -5.66
N ILE A 423 14.81 -15.55 -4.35
CA ILE A 423 15.69 -14.57 -3.68
C ILE A 423 17.13 -15.07 -3.63
N LEU A 424 17.34 -16.33 -3.22
CA LEU A 424 18.68 -16.89 -3.06
C LEU A 424 19.41 -17.09 -4.39
N GLU A 425 18.73 -17.44 -5.49
CA GLU A 425 19.31 -17.59 -6.84
C GLU A 425 19.90 -16.28 -7.37
N ARG A 426 19.48 -15.13 -6.83
CA ARG A 426 20.12 -13.85 -7.14
C ARG A 426 21.48 -13.72 -6.45
N LEU A 427 21.70 -14.39 -5.32
CA LEU A 427 22.88 -14.21 -4.47
C LEU A 427 23.88 -15.37 -4.59
N TYR A 428 23.38 -16.59 -4.79
CA TYR A 428 24.15 -17.82 -4.72
C TYR A 428 23.90 -18.69 -5.95
N ASP A 429 24.90 -19.48 -6.33
CA ASP A 429 24.76 -20.47 -7.39
C ASP A 429 23.81 -21.60 -7.00
N GLU A 430 23.15 -22.20 -7.99
CA GLU A 430 22.11 -23.22 -7.80
C GLU A 430 22.58 -24.39 -6.94
N SER A 431 23.81 -24.90 -7.18
CA SER A 431 24.39 -26.01 -6.41
C SER A 431 24.57 -25.72 -4.91
N PHE A 432 24.75 -24.45 -4.53
CA PHE A 432 24.83 -24.06 -3.12
C PHE A 432 23.44 -24.02 -2.48
N ILE A 433 22.44 -23.55 -3.23
CA ILE A 433 21.04 -23.53 -2.79
C ILE A 433 20.49 -24.95 -2.64
N ASP A 434 20.80 -25.84 -3.59
CA ASP A 434 20.36 -27.23 -3.51
C ASP A 434 20.91 -27.95 -2.28
N ARG A 435 22.15 -27.62 -1.84
CA ARG A 435 22.69 -28.13 -0.57
C ARG A 435 21.96 -27.59 0.65
N LEU A 436 21.55 -26.31 0.65
CA LEU A 436 20.69 -25.77 1.71
C LEU A 436 19.37 -26.56 1.82
N THR A 437 18.80 -26.97 0.68
CA THR A 437 17.53 -27.71 0.62
C THR A 437 17.68 -29.20 0.97
N ASN A 438 18.72 -29.86 0.44
CA ASN A 438 18.87 -31.32 0.49
C ASN A 438 19.75 -31.82 1.63
N GLU A 439 20.80 -31.07 2.00
CA GLU A 439 21.78 -31.49 3.01
C GLU A 439 21.54 -30.85 4.38
N SER A 440 20.48 -30.05 4.55
CA SER A 440 20.20 -29.29 5.77
C SER A 440 21.46 -28.54 6.24
N CYS A 441 21.95 -27.56 5.48
CA CYS A 441 23.04 -26.70 5.96
C CYS A 441 22.56 -26.01 7.25
N LEU A 442 23.10 -26.49 8.38
CA LEU A 442 22.70 -26.12 9.73
C LEU A 442 23.67 -25.06 10.25
N ILE A 443 23.33 -23.79 10.04
CA ILE A 443 23.99 -22.70 10.76
C ILE A 443 23.19 -22.47 12.02
N PHE A 444 23.76 -22.73 13.19
CA PHE A 444 23.10 -22.54 14.49
C PHE A 444 23.81 -21.47 15.30
N ASP A 445 23.04 -20.53 15.82
CA ASP A 445 23.50 -19.55 16.78
C ASP A 445 22.98 -19.89 18.18
N PHE A 446 23.89 -20.34 19.05
CA PHE A 446 23.57 -20.72 20.43
C PHE A 446 23.08 -19.56 21.28
N GLU A 447 23.52 -18.33 20.99
CA GLU A 447 23.14 -17.15 21.77
C GLU A 447 21.69 -16.75 21.50
N SER A 448 21.28 -16.66 20.22
CA SER A 448 19.90 -16.31 19.87
C SER A 448 18.94 -17.50 19.77
N GLY A 449 19.46 -18.74 19.80
CA GLY A 449 18.71 -19.98 19.58
C GLY A 449 18.11 -20.09 18.17
N LYS A 450 18.69 -19.38 17.20
CA LYS A 450 18.20 -19.32 15.81
C LYS A 450 19.09 -20.16 14.90
N SER A 451 18.49 -20.63 13.81
CA SER A 451 19.24 -21.37 12.81
C SER A 451 18.73 -21.14 11.40
N ILE A 452 19.64 -21.35 10.46
CA ILE A 452 19.34 -21.58 9.05
C ILE A 452 19.39 -23.09 8.86
N ARG A 453 18.31 -23.67 8.34
CA ARG A 453 18.17 -25.12 8.09
C ARG A 453 17.75 -25.45 6.67
N ASN A 454 17.24 -24.44 5.96
CA ASN A 454 16.73 -24.52 4.61
C ASN A 454 16.67 -23.10 4.02
N GLU A 455 16.29 -23.02 2.74
CA GLU A 455 16.15 -21.77 1.99
C GLU A 455 15.22 -20.75 2.65
N VAL A 456 14.10 -21.20 3.24
CA VAL A 456 13.13 -20.30 3.87
C VAL A 456 13.71 -19.66 5.13
N ASP A 457 14.41 -20.44 5.97
CA ASP A 457 15.05 -19.91 7.16
C ASP A 457 16.18 -18.91 6.80
N ALA A 458 16.96 -19.18 5.74
CA ALA A 458 17.98 -18.26 5.22
C ALA A 458 17.38 -16.91 4.81
N VAL A 459 16.32 -16.94 4.00
CA VAL A 459 15.67 -15.72 3.53
C VAL A 459 14.95 -14.99 4.66
N ARG A 460 14.45 -15.67 5.69
CA ARG A 460 13.90 -14.98 6.87
C ARG A 460 14.96 -14.21 7.64
N MET A 461 16.21 -14.68 7.67
CA MET A 461 17.30 -13.91 8.28
C MET A 461 17.59 -12.65 7.46
N LEU A 462 17.69 -12.80 6.13
CA LEU A 462 17.88 -11.69 5.21
C LEU A 462 16.72 -10.67 5.25
N HIS A 463 15.48 -11.15 5.25
CA HIS A 463 14.28 -10.31 5.32
C HIS A 463 14.24 -9.53 6.63
N GLY A 464 14.68 -10.12 7.75
CA GLY A 464 14.83 -9.40 9.01
C GLY A 464 15.73 -8.17 8.92
N LEU A 465 16.78 -8.22 8.09
CA LEU A 465 17.64 -7.05 7.81
C LEU A 465 16.92 -6.02 6.93
N TYR A 466 16.26 -6.48 5.86
CA TYR A 466 15.45 -5.63 4.98
C TYR A 466 14.40 -4.84 5.76
N LEU A 467 13.67 -5.49 6.68
CA LEU A 467 12.68 -4.84 7.54
C LEU A 467 13.30 -3.72 8.38
N ILE A 468 14.49 -3.95 8.96
CA ILE A 468 15.16 -2.95 9.79
C ILE A 468 15.76 -1.83 8.97
N GLY A 469 16.19 -2.08 7.72
CA GLY A 469 16.69 -1.04 6.83
C GLY A 469 15.72 0.13 6.69
N SER A 470 14.42 -0.13 6.60
CA SER A 470 13.39 0.93 6.56
C SER A 470 13.45 1.93 7.72
N ASN A 471 14.01 1.54 8.87
CA ASN A 471 14.11 2.35 10.07
C ASN A 471 15.37 3.22 10.12
N LEU A 472 16.29 3.01 9.19
CA LEU A 472 17.64 3.59 9.19
C LEU A 472 17.84 4.57 8.03
N ARG A 473 16.76 5.27 7.64
CA ARG A 473 16.80 6.23 6.54
C ARG A 473 17.65 7.46 6.86
N GLU A 474 17.61 7.93 8.11
CA GLU A 474 18.43 9.07 8.58
C GLU A 474 19.91 8.68 8.67
N GLU A 475 20.20 7.38 8.68
CA GLU A 475 21.54 6.81 8.61
C GLU A 475 21.96 6.38 7.19
N GLY A 476 21.13 6.66 6.18
CA GLY A 476 21.47 6.52 4.77
C GLY A 476 21.44 5.09 4.23
N VAL A 477 20.83 4.12 4.95
CA VAL A 477 20.83 2.70 4.55
C VAL A 477 19.45 2.10 4.28
N GLU A 478 18.39 2.92 4.19
CA GLU A 478 17.01 2.46 3.91
C GLU A 478 16.92 1.55 2.68
N SER A 479 17.39 2.04 1.54
CA SER A 479 17.24 1.34 0.26
C SER A 479 18.32 0.29 -0.01
N LEU A 480 19.27 0.12 0.93
CA LEU A 480 20.47 -0.69 0.71
C LEU A 480 20.11 -2.16 0.43
N LEU A 481 19.14 -2.68 1.19
CA LEU A 481 18.71 -4.06 1.09
C LEU A 481 17.46 -4.27 0.22
N GLU A 482 16.76 -3.19 -0.14
CA GLU A 482 15.50 -3.26 -0.92
C GLU A 482 15.70 -3.85 -2.31
N LYS A 483 16.86 -3.60 -2.92
CA LYS A 483 17.19 -4.09 -4.26
C LYS A 483 17.31 -5.63 -4.35
N TYR A 484 17.34 -6.34 -3.23
CA TYR A 484 17.42 -7.80 -3.18
C TYR A 484 16.07 -8.50 -3.13
N PHE A 485 14.97 -7.72 -3.04
CA PHE A 485 13.62 -8.24 -2.98
C PHE A 485 12.77 -7.62 -4.09
N SER A 486 11.94 -8.44 -4.74
CA SER A 486 10.79 -7.95 -5.49
C SER A 486 9.62 -7.61 -4.56
N VAL A 487 8.62 -6.92 -5.10
CA VAL A 487 7.40 -6.54 -4.38
C VAL A 487 6.70 -7.77 -3.82
N ASN A 488 6.46 -8.78 -4.65
CA ASN A 488 5.73 -10.00 -4.26
C ASN A 488 6.50 -10.82 -3.22
N GLU A 489 7.83 -10.87 -3.34
CA GLU A 489 8.70 -11.50 -2.35
C GLU A 489 8.63 -10.78 -1.00
N SER A 490 8.78 -9.45 -1.01
CA SER A 490 8.66 -8.65 0.22
C SER A 490 7.27 -8.77 0.86
N ALA A 491 6.21 -8.77 0.05
CA ALA A 491 4.83 -8.95 0.51
C ALA A 491 4.65 -10.31 1.20
N TRP A 492 5.18 -11.38 0.58
CA TRP A 492 5.07 -12.73 1.13
C TRP A 492 5.81 -12.87 2.47
N PHE A 493 7.06 -12.39 2.55
CA PHE A 493 7.82 -12.49 3.80
C PHE A 493 7.31 -11.54 4.89
N ALA A 494 6.69 -10.41 4.52
CA ALA A 494 5.93 -9.59 5.45
C ALA A 494 4.68 -10.30 5.96
N TYR A 495 3.93 -11.02 5.12
CA TYR A 495 2.84 -11.89 5.55
C TYR A 495 3.32 -12.97 6.54
N LEU A 496 4.44 -13.65 6.26
CA LEU A 496 5.00 -14.64 7.20
C LEU A 496 5.37 -14.03 8.55
N GLN A 497 5.85 -12.77 8.56
CA GLN A 497 6.11 -12.04 9.79
C GLN A 497 4.82 -11.64 10.51
N ASP A 498 3.84 -11.12 9.77
CA ASP A 498 2.53 -10.76 10.31
C ASP A 498 1.82 -11.97 10.93
N ALA A 499 1.84 -13.13 10.27
CA ALA A 499 1.26 -14.36 10.81
C ALA A 499 1.86 -14.73 12.17
N LYS A 500 3.17 -14.53 12.35
CA LYS A 500 3.84 -14.75 13.63
C LYS A 500 3.33 -13.79 14.70
N GLU A 501 3.28 -12.49 14.41
CA GLU A 501 2.80 -11.48 15.35
C GLU A 501 1.31 -11.67 15.68
N TYR A 502 0.48 -12.00 14.69
CA TYR A 502 -0.94 -12.28 14.80
C TYR A 502 -1.23 -13.42 15.79
N TYR A 503 -0.56 -14.57 15.65
CA TYR A 503 -0.79 -15.72 16.52
C TYR A 503 -0.10 -15.61 17.89
N GLU A 504 1.11 -15.03 17.94
CA GLU A 504 1.85 -14.98 19.21
C GLU A 504 1.39 -13.83 20.11
N LYS A 505 0.97 -12.69 19.54
CA LYS A 505 0.72 -11.44 20.30
C LYS A 505 -0.63 -10.78 20.00
N GLY A 506 -1.20 -11.07 18.84
CA GLY A 506 -2.46 -10.48 18.36
C GLY A 506 -3.69 -11.32 18.69
N PRO A 507 -4.77 -11.19 17.88
CA PRO A 507 -6.03 -11.89 18.10
C PRO A 507 -5.95 -13.42 18.04
N GLY A 508 -4.93 -13.97 17.37
CA GLY A 508 -4.70 -15.40 17.23
C GLY A 508 -5.94 -16.21 16.84
N TYR A 509 -6.35 -17.13 17.70
CA TYR A 509 -7.48 -18.03 17.46
C TYR A 509 -8.61 -17.87 18.49
N ILE A 510 -9.82 -18.29 18.10
CA ILE A 510 -11.03 -18.18 18.96
C ILE A 510 -10.78 -18.84 20.32
N ASN A 511 -11.26 -18.20 21.39
CA ASN A 511 -11.10 -18.60 22.80
C ASN A 511 -9.68 -18.44 23.39
N GLN A 512 -8.76 -17.78 22.69
CA GLN A 512 -7.48 -17.38 23.28
C GLN A 512 -7.66 -16.14 24.16
N THR A 513 -7.64 -16.29 25.49
CA THR A 513 -7.89 -15.19 26.45
C THR A 513 -6.62 -14.55 27.01
N ILE A 514 -5.50 -15.29 27.07
CA ILE A 514 -4.26 -14.87 27.73
C ILE A 514 -3.70 -13.54 27.22
N ILE A 515 -3.91 -13.21 25.94
CA ILE A 515 -3.48 -11.94 25.33
C ILE A 515 -4.24 -10.76 25.92
N ASN A 516 -5.55 -10.93 26.14
CA ASN A 516 -6.41 -9.92 26.73
C ASN A 516 -6.11 -9.79 28.23
N GLU A 517 -5.99 -10.92 28.94
CA GLU A 517 -5.67 -10.97 30.36
C GLU A 517 -4.37 -10.21 30.70
N MET A 518 -3.31 -10.40 29.90
CA MET A 518 -2.03 -9.72 30.17
C MET A 518 -2.07 -8.22 29.89
N ALA A 519 -2.88 -7.77 28.93
CA ALA A 519 -3.00 -6.35 28.58
C ALA A 519 -3.96 -5.59 29.51
N GLN A 520 -4.75 -6.30 30.33
CA GLN A 520 -5.75 -5.71 31.21
C GLN A 520 -5.15 -4.69 32.18
N ILE A 521 -3.94 -4.94 32.69
CA ILE A 521 -3.24 -4.01 33.59
C ILE A 521 -3.07 -2.60 32.98
N LEU A 522 -2.87 -2.52 31.66
CA LEU A 522 -2.75 -1.24 30.96
C LEU A 522 -4.12 -0.58 30.78
N LEU A 523 -5.17 -1.37 30.53
CA LEU A 523 -6.54 -0.85 30.43
C LEU A 523 -7.03 -0.30 31.79
N ASP A 524 -6.72 -1.01 32.88
CA ASP A 524 -7.04 -0.58 34.23
C ASP A 524 -6.34 0.74 34.57
N ASP A 525 -5.06 0.89 34.22
CA ASP A 525 -4.31 2.14 34.39
C ASP A 525 -4.86 3.29 33.53
N PHE A 526 -5.37 3.00 32.33
CA PHE A 526 -6.06 3.99 31.49
C PHE A 526 -7.37 4.47 32.12
N PHE A 527 -8.18 3.56 32.68
CA PHE A 527 -9.41 3.94 33.39
C PHE A 527 -9.09 4.72 34.68
N HIS A 528 -8.15 4.25 35.48
CA HIS A 528 -7.74 4.90 36.72
C HIS A 528 -7.29 6.35 36.47
N HIS A 529 -6.48 6.57 35.43
CA HIS A 529 -6.06 7.91 35.07
C HIS A 529 -7.21 8.78 34.55
N SER A 530 -8.16 8.20 33.80
CA SER A 530 -9.35 8.92 33.33
C SER A 530 -10.21 9.43 34.50
N GLU A 531 -10.34 8.63 35.56
CA GLU A 531 -11.03 9.03 36.80
C GLU A 531 -10.27 10.10 37.56
N GLN A 532 -8.95 9.99 37.70
CA GLN A 532 -8.13 11.03 38.32
C GLN A 532 -8.26 12.35 37.58
N CYS A 533 -8.28 12.32 36.24
CA CYS A 533 -8.47 13.51 35.43
C CYS A 533 -9.84 14.17 35.62
N SER A 534 -10.87 13.42 36.04
CA SER A 534 -12.21 13.96 36.26
C SER A 534 -12.35 14.81 37.53
N GLN A 535 -11.39 14.70 38.46
CA GLN A 535 -11.37 15.46 39.71
C GLN A 535 -11.06 16.95 39.44
N VAL A 536 -11.61 17.84 40.27
CA VAL A 536 -11.47 19.30 40.10
C VAL A 536 -10.02 19.76 40.23
N ASP A 537 -9.23 19.09 41.06
CA ASP A 537 -7.82 19.36 41.38
C ASP A 537 -6.85 18.38 40.70
N ALA A 538 -7.27 17.76 39.58
CA ALA A 538 -6.48 16.78 38.86
C ALA A 538 -5.06 17.29 38.54
N LYS A 539 -4.06 16.67 39.18
CA LYS A 539 -2.64 17.06 39.04
C LYS A 539 -2.14 16.90 37.61
N TYR A 540 -2.56 15.88 36.88
CA TYR A 540 -2.01 15.61 35.55
C TYR A 540 -3.05 15.86 34.46
N PHE A 541 -2.70 16.66 33.46
CA PHE A 541 -3.54 16.88 32.28
C PHE A 541 -3.05 16.10 31.05
N LEU A 542 -1.80 15.61 31.10
CA LEU A 542 -1.22 14.74 30.09
C LEU A 542 -0.45 13.61 30.76
N ARG A 543 -0.76 12.35 30.42
CA ARG A 543 0.07 11.18 30.78
C ARG A 543 0.56 10.45 29.54
N ALA A 544 1.88 10.38 29.34
CA ALA A 544 2.51 9.73 28.19
C ALA A 544 3.35 8.51 28.60
N ARG A 545 3.00 7.35 28.03
CA ARG A 545 3.62 6.06 28.33
C ARG A 545 4.38 5.53 27.12
N PHE A 546 5.59 5.01 27.30
CA PHE A 546 6.44 4.50 26.21
C PHE A 546 6.76 3.01 26.37
N GLY A 547 6.22 2.19 25.47
CA GLY A 547 6.33 0.74 25.47
C GLY A 547 6.82 0.15 24.14
N HIS A 548 6.37 -1.07 23.84
CA HIS A 548 6.85 -1.89 22.72
C HIS A 548 5.72 -2.29 21.77
N ALA A 549 6.05 -2.96 20.67
CA ALA A 549 5.04 -3.61 19.83
C ALA A 549 4.26 -4.65 20.65
N GLU A 550 4.96 -5.34 21.54
CA GLU A 550 4.45 -6.29 22.52
C GLU A 550 3.53 -5.64 23.59
N THR A 551 3.53 -4.30 23.69
CA THR A 551 2.57 -3.54 24.51
C THR A 551 1.36 -3.15 23.66
N ILE A 552 1.59 -2.61 22.45
CA ILE A 552 0.54 -2.09 21.57
C ILE A 552 -0.34 -3.20 20.99
N ILE A 553 0.23 -4.27 20.43
CA ILE A 553 -0.55 -5.31 19.74
C ILE A 553 -1.56 -5.99 20.68
N PRO A 554 -1.18 -6.43 21.90
CA PRO A 554 -2.15 -6.99 22.84
C PRO A 554 -3.18 -5.97 23.31
N PHE A 555 -2.78 -4.71 23.51
CA PHE A 555 -3.70 -3.67 23.96
C PHE A 555 -4.75 -3.32 22.88
N VAL A 556 -4.35 -3.22 21.60
CA VAL A 556 -5.29 -3.09 20.48
C VAL A 556 -6.23 -4.30 20.40
N THR A 557 -5.72 -5.50 20.65
CA THR A 557 -6.51 -6.74 20.65
C THR A 557 -7.56 -6.73 21.77
N LEU A 558 -7.17 -6.36 23.00
CA LEU A 558 -8.08 -6.18 24.14
C LEU A 558 -9.14 -5.11 23.88
N LEU A 559 -8.72 -3.98 23.29
CA LEU A 559 -9.62 -2.88 22.94
C LEU A 559 -10.60 -3.24 21.82
N LYS A 560 -10.33 -4.28 21.02
CA LYS A 560 -11.14 -4.73 19.88
C LYS A 560 -11.53 -3.59 18.93
N ILE A 561 -10.55 -2.81 18.48
CA ILE A 561 -10.76 -1.64 17.60
C ILE A 561 -11.45 -2.06 16.27
N PRO A 562 -12.71 -1.65 16.04
CA PRO A 562 -13.61 -2.12 14.96
C PRO A 562 -13.10 -2.22 13.51
N ILE A 563 -12.13 -1.38 13.14
CA ILE A 563 -11.64 -1.23 11.75
C ILE A 563 -10.35 -2.05 11.52
N LEU A 564 -9.74 -2.56 12.59
CA LEU A 564 -8.35 -3.01 12.58
C LEU A 564 -8.13 -4.34 13.32
N SER A 565 -8.92 -4.61 14.35
CA SER A 565 -8.93 -5.90 15.03
C SER A 565 -9.91 -6.84 14.33
N ASP A 566 -9.47 -7.41 13.20
CA ASP A 566 -10.21 -8.53 12.62
C ASP A 566 -10.27 -9.72 13.57
N LYS A 567 -11.33 -10.52 13.40
CA LYS A 567 -11.67 -11.62 14.30
C LYS A 567 -10.55 -12.65 14.37
N SER A 568 -10.37 -13.22 15.56
CA SER A 568 -9.57 -14.42 15.77
C SER A 568 -9.98 -15.52 14.78
N THR A 569 -9.02 -16.28 14.27
CA THR A 569 -9.32 -17.37 13.33
C THR A 569 -9.92 -18.55 14.08
N SER A 570 -10.81 -19.32 13.45
CA SER A 570 -11.14 -20.65 13.99
C SER A 570 -9.89 -21.56 14.01
N LEU A 571 -9.90 -22.64 14.80
CA LEU A 571 -8.74 -23.54 14.89
C LEU A 571 -8.35 -24.17 13.52
N ASN A 572 -9.35 -24.40 12.67
CA ASN A 572 -9.20 -25.00 11.34
C ASN A 572 -8.84 -23.96 10.27
N GLU A 573 -9.14 -22.69 10.50
CA GLU A 573 -8.78 -21.61 9.60
C GLU A 573 -7.30 -21.22 9.79
N THR A 574 -6.71 -20.70 8.71
CA THR A 574 -5.35 -20.18 8.73
C THR A 574 -5.42 -18.71 8.40
N TYR A 575 -4.77 -17.89 9.22
CA TYR A 575 -4.64 -16.46 8.94
C TYR A 575 -3.92 -16.24 7.61
N THR A 576 -4.54 -15.51 6.69
CA THR A 576 -3.96 -14.99 5.46
C THR A 576 -4.27 -13.51 5.34
N HIS A 577 -3.51 -12.79 4.50
CA HIS A 577 -3.85 -11.42 4.17
C HIS A 577 -5.16 -11.32 3.35
N GLU A 578 -5.63 -12.39 2.74
CA GLU A 578 -6.86 -12.40 1.94
C GLU A 578 -8.13 -12.56 2.80
N ASN A 579 -8.06 -13.40 3.85
CA ASN A 579 -9.23 -13.67 4.70
C ASN A 579 -9.29 -12.82 5.97
N ASN A 580 -8.24 -12.05 6.25
CA ASN A 580 -8.11 -11.26 7.47
C ASN A 580 -7.37 -9.96 7.16
N GLY A 581 -7.86 -8.83 7.63
CA GLY A 581 -7.31 -7.49 7.45
C GLY A 581 -6.27 -7.07 8.49
N TRP A 582 -5.98 -7.91 9.49
CA TRP A 582 -4.91 -7.64 10.46
C TRP A 582 -3.56 -7.53 9.72
N ARG A 583 -2.85 -6.42 9.91
CA ARG A 583 -1.51 -6.18 9.33
C ARG A 583 -0.60 -5.56 10.38
N GLY A 584 0.64 -6.03 10.47
CA GLY A 584 1.61 -5.46 11.39
C GLY A 584 1.87 -3.97 11.14
N GLU A 585 1.82 -3.54 9.88
CA GLU A 585 2.04 -2.14 9.47
C GLU A 585 0.92 -1.17 9.87
N LEU A 586 -0.30 -1.68 10.06
CA LEU A 586 -1.45 -0.88 10.49
C LEU A 586 -1.61 -0.91 12.01
N ILE A 587 -1.37 -2.08 12.62
CA ILE A 587 -1.61 -2.31 14.06
C ILE A 587 -0.45 -1.82 14.91
N SER A 588 0.78 -2.05 14.48
CA SER A 588 1.94 -1.61 15.23
C SER A 588 3.08 -1.28 14.28
N PRO A 589 2.98 -0.18 13.51
CA PRO A 589 4.17 0.45 12.95
C PRO A 589 5.12 0.90 14.07
N MET A 590 6.32 1.36 13.72
CA MET A 590 7.15 2.12 14.66
C MET A 590 6.36 3.34 15.18
N ALA A 591 6.61 3.77 16.42
CA ALA A 591 5.89 4.89 17.05
C ALA A 591 4.34 4.78 17.07
N ALA A 592 3.78 3.60 16.81
CA ALA A 592 2.35 3.33 16.94
C ALA A 592 1.83 3.77 18.32
N ASN A 593 0.65 4.37 18.36
CA ASN A 593 0.13 4.98 19.58
C ASN A 593 -1.39 4.89 19.71
N ILE A 594 -1.85 4.81 20.95
CA ILE A 594 -3.26 4.89 21.34
C ILE A 594 -3.40 6.07 22.28
N GLN A 595 -4.38 6.93 22.02
CA GLN A 595 -4.64 8.12 22.80
C GLN A 595 -6.09 8.15 23.25
N TRP A 596 -6.34 8.46 24.51
CA TRP A 596 -7.67 8.79 25.00
C TRP A 596 -7.70 10.26 25.37
N GLU A 597 -8.70 10.94 24.86
CA GLU A 597 -9.01 12.31 25.20
C GLU A 597 -10.25 12.31 26.10
N ILE A 598 -10.15 13.02 27.21
CA ILE A 598 -11.16 13.04 28.27
C ILE A 598 -11.80 14.42 28.30
N TYR A 599 -13.12 14.44 28.28
CA TYR A 599 -13.95 15.63 28.23
C TYR A 599 -14.88 15.69 29.42
N ARG A 600 -15.09 16.89 29.96
CA ARG A 600 -16.05 17.16 31.04
C ARG A 600 -17.08 18.16 30.58
N ARG A 601 -18.27 18.13 31.17
CA ARG A 601 -19.27 19.18 30.99
C ARG A 601 -18.70 20.54 31.44
N SER A 602 -18.81 21.55 30.57
CA SER A 602 -18.42 22.93 30.87
C SER A 602 -19.41 23.56 31.84
N SER A 603 -18.90 24.35 32.80
CA SER A 603 -19.69 25.03 33.83
C SER A 603 -20.68 26.07 33.29
N ASN A 604 -20.50 26.51 32.04
CA ASN A 604 -21.30 27.56 31.41
C ASN A 604 -22.46 27.04 30.52
N GLY A 605 -22.71 25.73 30.48
CA GLY A 605 -23.71 25.12 29.58
C GLY A 605 -25.11 25.00 30.18
N THR A 606 -26.11 25.67 29.58
CA THR A 606 -27.52 25.77 30.01
C THR A 606 -28.42 24.59 29.62
N SER A 607 -27.88 23.38 29.40
CA SER A 607 -28.69 22.21 29.08
C SER A 607 -29.13 21.48 30.36
N ASP A 608 -30.40 21.60 30.72
CA ASP A 608 -30.96 21.09 31.99
C ASP A 608 -31.00 19.55 32.14
N ASN A 609 -30.63 18.77 31.10
CA ASN A 609 -30.78 17.30 31.08
C ASN A 609 -29.47 16.48 31.11
N ILE A 610 -28.30 17.09 31.31
CA ILE A 610 -27.00 16.36 31.33
C ILE A 610 -26.50 16.23 32.78
N PRO A 611 -26.10 15.05 33.29
CA PRO A 611 -25.54 14.93 34.64
C PRO A 611 -24.27 15.80 34.83
N GLN A 612 -24.17 16.50 35.96
CA GLN A 612 -23.08 17.46 36.24
C GLN A 612 -21.67 16.81 36.25
N HIS A 613 -21.60 15.51 36.55
CA HIS A 613 -20.35 14.74 36.62
C HIS A 613 -20.10 13.85 35.39
N GLN A 614 -20.82 14.07 34.28
CA GLN A 614 -20.65 13.23 33.11
C GLN A 614 -19.29 13.48 32.44
N ILE A 615 -18.56 12.39 32.21
CA ILE A 615 -17.28 12.37 31.50
C ILE A 615 -17.44 11.63 30.19
N LEU A 616 -16.94 12.24 29.11
CA LEU A 616 -16.86 11.62 27.80
C LEU A 616 -15.41 11.31 27.43
N MET A 617 -15.24 10.25 26.65
CA MET A 617 -13.95 9.83 26.12
C MET A 617 -14.01 9.64 24.62
N ARG A 618 -12.93 10.04 23.95
CA ARG A 618 -12.65 9.76 22.54
C ARG A 618 -11.33 9.02 22.42
N MET A 619 -11.29 7.97 21.59
CA MET A 619 -10.07 7.25 21.27
C MET A 619 -9.49 7.69 19.92
N LEU A 620 -8.18 7.93 19.89
CA LEU A 620 -7.39 8.01 18.68
C LEU A 620 -6.46 6.79 18.61
N PHE A 621 -6.40 6.17 17.43
CA PHE A 621 -5.44 5.11 17.15
C PHE A 621 -4.54 5.53 15.99
N ASN A 622 -3.24 5.55 16.23
CA ASN A 622 -2.26 6.16 15.34
C ASN A 622 -2.70 7.56 14.87
N GLU A 623 -3.24 8.34 15.81
CA GLU A 623 -3.79 9.70 15.61
C GLU A 623 -5.04 9.81 14.72
N TYR A 624 -5.63 8.70 14.27
CA TYR A 624 -6.95 8.70 13.62
C TYR A 624 -8.08 8.48 14.64
N PRO A 625 -9.22 9.20 14.54
CA PRO A 625 -10.36 8.95 15.41
C PRO A 625 -10.95 7.57 15.09
N VAL A 626 -11.12 6.75 16.13
CA VAL A 626 -11.70 5.41 16.00
C VAL A 626 -12.77 5.20 17.08
N PRO A 627 -13.86 4.48 16.77
CA PRO A 627 -14.79 4.05 17.80
C PRO A 627 -14.12 3.05 18.75
N PHE A 628 -14.68 2.94 19.96
CA PHE A 628 -14.40 1.81 20.85
C PHE A 628 -15.04 0.53 20.31
N LYS A 629 -14.86 -0.63 20.97
CA LYS A 629 -15.39 -1.90 20.46
C LYS A 629 -16.91 -1.83 20.21
N TYR A 630 -17.38 -2.58 19.21
CA TYR A 630 -18.76 -2.53 18.71
C TYR A 630 -19.84 -2.72 19.78
N GLU A 631 -19.54 -3.45 20.84
CA GLU A 631 -20.46 -3.71 21.94
C GLU A 631 -20.71 -2.48 22.83
N CYS A 632 -19.82 -1.48 22.77
CA CYS A 632 -19.97 -0.25 23.56
C CYS A 632 -20.94 0.71 22.86
N LYS A 633 -21.79 1.36 23.65
CA LYS A 633 -22.79 2.31 23.16
C LYS A 633 -22.22 3.73 23.10
N PRO A 634 -22.19 4.39 21.93
CA PRO A 634 -21.77 5.78 21.85
C PRO A 634 -22.76 6.69 22.58
N TYR A 635 -22.28 7.83 23.06
CA TYR A 635 -23.07 8.84 23.75
C TYR A 635 -24.20 9.42 22.88
N ASN A 636 -23.94 9.61 21.59
CA ASN A 636 -24.94 9.99 20.60
C ASN A 636 -24.73 9.20 19.30
N MET A 637 -25.83 8.74 18.69
CA MET A 637 -25.84 8.07 17.39
C MET A 637 -25.28 8.95 16.26
N ASP A 638 -25.42 10.26 16.35
CA ASP A 638 -24.87 11.21 15.37
C ASP A 638 -23.35 11.40 15.50
N ASN A 639 -22.75 10.96 16.62
CA ASN A 639 -21.31 11.11 16.89
C ASN A 639 -20.75 9.88 17.60
N HIS A 640 -20.46 8.84 16.80
CA HIS A 640 -20.05 7.51 17.25
C HIS A 640 -18.61 7.41 17.83
N TYR A 641 -17.95 8.54 18.10
CA TYR A 641 -16.58 8.58 18.65
C TYR A 641 -16.51 8.93 20.13
N PHE A 642 -17.63 9.33 20.75
CA PHE A 642 -17.68 9.75 22.15
C PHE A 642 -18.49 8.76 22.99
N TYR A 643 -17.94 8.38 24.14
CA TYR A 643 -18.52 7.37 25.02
C TYR A 643 -18.42 7.82 26.47
N THR A 644 -19.38 7.45 27.31
CA THR A 644 -19.29 7.73 28.75
C THR A 644 -18.28 6.79 29.41
N ILE A 645 -17.62 7.24 30.48
CA ILE A 645 -16.71 6.38 31.24
C ILE A 645 -17.40 5.16 31.83
N ASP A 646 -18.64 5.31 32.31
CA ASP A 646 -19.43 4.22 32.90
C ASP A 646 -19.77 3.15 31.86
N GLU A 647 -20.17 3.57 30.65
CA GLU A 647 -20.41 2.67 29.54
C GLU A 647 -19.13 1.92 29.17
N LEU A 648 -18.00 2.62 29.03
CA LEU A 648 -16.75 1.97 28.66
C LEU A 648 -16.29 0.98 29.73
N LYS A 649 -16.39 1.32 31.02
CA LYS A 649 -16.09 0.39 32.10
C LYS A 649 -17.00 -0.83 32.09
N GLN A 650 -18.31 -0.64 31.93
CA GLN A 650 -19.25 -1.75 31.83
C GLN A 650 -18.96 -2.63 30.62
N CYS A 651 -18.74 -2.00 29.47
CA CYS A 651 -18.44 -2.65 28.20
C CYS A 651 -17.14 -3.46 28.27
N TYR A 652 -16.10 -2.96 28.93
CA TYR A 652 -14.79 -3.62 29.07
C TYR A 652 -14.62 -4.49 30.33
N ARG A 653 -15.65 -4.64 31.17
CA ARG A 653 -15.61 -5.65 32.25
C ARG A 653 -15.34 -7.01 31.62
N ILE A 654 -14.31 -7.68 32.11
CA ILE A 654 -14.14 -9.11 31.88
C ILE A 654 -15.17 -9.77 32.78
N ASP A 655 -16.26 -10.28 32.22
CA ASP A 655 -17.11 -11.20 32.96
C ASP A 655 -16.22 -12.38 33.37
N GLU A 656 -16.14 -12.66 34.67
CA GLU A 656 -15.56 -13.90 35.18
C GLU A 656 -16.43 -15.05 34.64
N LEU A 657 -16.08 -15.55 33.45
CA LEU A 657 -16.68 -16.71 32.80
C LEU A 657 -15.98 -18.00 33.22
#